data_AF-A0A0E0NMN1-F1
#
_entry.id   AF-A0A0E0NMN1-F1
#
_cell.length_a   1.000
_cell.length_b   1.000
_cell.length_c   1.000
_cell.angle_alpha   90.00
_cell.angle_beta   90.00
_cell.angle_gamma   90.00
#
_symmetry.space_group_name_H-M   'P 1'
#
loop_
_entity.id
_entity.type
_entity.pdbx_description
1 polymer ?
#
loop_
_entity_poly.entity_id
_entity_poly.type
_entity_poly.pdbx_seq_one_letter_code
_entity_poly.pdbx_strand_id
1 'polypeptide(L)'
;MSSNFEANNNNGEKQLVCVTGAGGFIGSWVVKELLIRGYHVRGTARDPADSKNAHLLELEGADQRLSLCRADVLDAASLRAAFSGCHGVFHVASPVSNDPDLVPVAVEGTRNVINAAADMGVRRVVFTSSYGAVHMNPSRSPDAVLDETCWSDYEFCKQTDNLYCCAKMMAEMTATEEAAKRGLELAVVVPSMTMGPMLQQTLNFSSNHPMAKPYKFSNQRLKDLGLEFTPLRKSLHEAVLCMQQKSHLPLIYPVPKLSSTVPRCRSISDTTIKLFNMSCNSAEVAANDGSSNGGEKQQQQEEEVVCVTGAGGFIGSWVVKELLLRGYRVRGTARDPSKNAHLLALDGAGERLTLCRADVLDCESLRAAFAGCHGVFHVASPVSNDPNLVPIAVDGTRNVMNAGADMGVRRVVFTPDAVLDESCWSDPEFCQREDIYCYAKMMAEKTATEEASRRRLQLAVVVPCVTVGPILQPSVNFSCHHVVRYLTGAAATYPNAVAAYADVRDVARAHVLVYEHHGARGRYLCIGTVIHRAELLRMLKELFPQYPVTSKCEDEGNQMVKPYKFSNQRLRDLGLEFTPLRKSLHEAIECLQRKGHLPVVTLGITITITMSSISNDNNGDQKRQQQQQLVCVTGAGGFIGSWVVRELLLRGYRVRTTVRDPADRKNAHLLALEGAHERLSLRRADVLDFAGLLAAFAGCHGVFHVACPLSNRDPELMAVAVDGTRNVMNAAADMGVRRVVFTSSYGAVHMNPNRSPDAVLDESCWSDPEFCRQKDMYCYAKTMAEMAATEEAEKRGLELAVVVPSMTMGPMLQRALNLSSTHVANYLTGAKKSYPNAVAAYVDVRDVARAHALVYERHDARGRYLCIGAVLHRAQLLQMLMDLFPQYTIASKCDDKGKPMVKPYEFSNQRLKDLGLEFTPLRKSLYDAVMCMQRNGHLPVVLP
;
A
#
# COMPACT_ATOMS: atom_id res chain seq x y z
N MET A 1 -27.84 63.37 -22.33
CA MET A 1 -26.80 64.12 -21.60
C MET A 1 -25.56 63.25 -21.57
N SER A 2 -24.58 63.65 -22.36
CA SER A 2 -23.27 63.03 -22.47
C SER A 2 -22.44 63.32 -21.21
N SER A 3 -21.79 62.31 -20.64
CA SER A 3 -20.56 62.51 -19.87
C SER A 3 -19.77 61.20 -19.77
N ASN A 4 -18.78 61.10 -20.66
CA ASN A 4 -17.47 60.48 -20.49
C ASN A 4 -17.24 59.67 -19.21
N PHE A 5 -17.01 58.36 -19.37
CA PHE A 5 -15.91 57.73 -18.64
C PHE A 5 -14.83 57.42 -19.67
N GLU A 6 -13.83 58.29 -19.65
CA GLU A 6 -12.65 58.24 -20.49
C GLU A 6 -11.99 56.86 -20.39
N ALA A 7 -11.67 56.31 -21.56
CA ALA A 7 -10.62 55.34 -21.73
C ALA A 7 -9.34 55.99 -21.21
N ASN A 8 -9.03 55.75 -19.94
CA ASN A 8 -7.76 56.16 -19.38
C ASN A 8 -6.68 55.27 -20.00
N ASN A 9 -6.02 55.83 -21.01
CA ASN A 9 -4.75 55.39 -21.53
C ASN A 9 -3.75 55.43 -20.36
N ASN A 10 -3.53 54.28 -19.72
CA ASN A 10 -2.36 54.04 -18.90
C ASN A 10 -1.64 52.80 -19.47
N ASN A 11 -0.56 53.07 -20.20
CA ASN A 11 0.55 52.19 -20.54
C ASN A 11 0.40 50.73 -20.10
N GLY A 12 0.05 49.81 -21.01
CA GLY A 12 0.45 48.37 -21.06
C GLY A 12 0.45 47.46 -19.81
N GLU A 13 0.22 47.97 -18.60
CA GLU A 13 0.39 47.32 -17.32
C GLU A 13 -0.99 47.01 -16.75
N LYS A 14 -1.26 45.72 -16.54
CA LYS A 14 -2.53 45.33 -15.93
C LYS A 14 -2.49 45.63 -14.43
N GLN A 15 -3.68 45.97 -13.92
CA GLN A 15 -3.92 46.47 -12.57
C GLN A 15 -3.47 45.49 -11.47
N LEU A 16 -3.26 46.01 -10.27
CA LEU A 16 -2.95 45.22 -9.08
C LEU A 16 -4.17 44.43 -8.60
N VAL A 17 -4.01 43.13 -8.37
CA VAL A 17 -5.02 42.25 -7.78
C VAL A 17 -4.45 41.49 -6.58
N CYS A 18 -5.32 41.14 -5.63
CA CYS A 18 -4.91 40.37 -4.46
C CYS A 18 -5.41 38.93 -4.52
N VAL A 19 -4.59 37.96 -4.14
CA VAL A 19 -4.96 36.54 -4.03
C VAL A 19 -4.77 36.09 -2.59
N THR A 20 -5.87 35.78 -1.90
CA THR A 20 -5.79 35.24 -0.54
C THR A 20 -5.41 33.77 -0.55
N GLY A 21 -4.52 33.33 0.34
CA GLY A 21 -4.09 31.93 0.40
C GLY A 21 -3.22 31.55 -0.80
N ALA A 22 -2.37 32.48 -1.25
CA ALA A 22 -1.61 32.38 -2.49
C ALA A 22 -0.66 31.15 -2.52
N GLY A 23 -0.11 30.74 -1.38
CA GLY A 23 0.76 29.55 -1.30
C GLY A 23 0.03 28.20 -1.31
N GLY A 24 -1.30 28.19 -1.35
CA GLY A 24 -2.11 26.97 -1.42
C GLY A 24 -2.20 26.40 -2.84
N PHE A 25 -2.78 25.20 -2.97
CA PHE A 25 -2.88 24.49 -4.24
C PHE A 25 -3.61 25.31 -5.32
N ILE A 26 -4.88 25.70 -5.09
CA ILE A 26 -5.62 26.54 -6.05
C ILE A 26 -5.02 27.94 -6.12
N GLY A 27 -4.61 28.51 -4.98
CA GLY A 27 -4.08 29.87 -4.89
C GLY A 27 -2.84 30.11 -5.75
N SER A 28 -1.91 29.16 -5.77
CA SER A 28 -0.67 29.27 -6.56
C SER A 28 -0.92 29.19 -8.06
N TRP A 29 -1.89 28.38 -8.49
CA TRP A 29 -2.34 28.36 -9.89
C TRP A 29 -3.05 29.64 -10.29
N VAL A 30 -3.89 30.22 -9.42
CA VAL A 30 -4.50 31.53 -9.67
C VAL A 30 -3.44 32.63 -9.81
N VAL A 31 -2.42 32.64 -8.95
CA VAL A 31 -1.27 33.57 -9.06
C VAL A 31 -0.57 33.39 -10.41
N LYS A 32 -0.23 32.15 -10.78
CA LYS A 32 0.44 31.83 -12.05
C LYS A 32 -0.37 32.32 -13.25
N GLU A 33 -1.67 32.04 -13.28
CA GLU A 33 -2.56 32.43 -14.38
C GLU A 33 -2.73 33.97 -14.50
N LEU A 34 -2.74 34.68 -13.37
CA LEU A 34 -2.77 36.14 -13.35
C LEU A 34 -1.45 36.75 -13.83
N LEU A 35 -0.32 36.16 -13.43
CA LEU A 35 1.01 36.56 -13.91
C LEU A 35 1.14 36.32 -15.41
N ILE A 36 0.75 35.15 -15.94
CA ILE A 36 0.75 34.87 -17.39
C ILE A 36 -0.10 35.90 -18.14
N ARG A 37 -1.22 36.32 -17.56
CA ARG A 37 -2.09 37.35 -18.15
C ARG A 37 -1.54 38.77 -18.02
N GLY A 38 -0.44 39.02 -17.30
CA GLY A 38 0.16 40.36 -17.20
C GLY A 38 -0.25 41.18 -15.98
N TYR A 39 -1.04 40.64 -15.04
CA TYR A 39 -1.44 41.35 -13.81
C TYR A 39 -0.27 41.51 -12.83
N HIS A 40 -0.33 42.57 -12.03
CA HIS A 40 0.42 42.66 -10.79
C HIS A 40 -0.36 41.91 -9.70
N VAL A 41 0.30 41.00 -9.00
CA VAL A 41 -0.32 40.12 -8.02
C VAL A 41 0.25 40.40 -6.64
N ARG A 42 -0.63 40.65 -5.68
CA ARG A 42 -0.32 40.62 -4.25
C ARG A 42 -0.84 39.32 -3.67
N GLY A 43 0.05 38.38 -3.39
CA GLY A 43 -0.29 37.12 -2.74
C GLY A 43 -0.29 37.26 -1.22
N THR A 44 -1.34 36.81 -0.55
CA THR A 44 -1.36 36.80 0.92
C THR A 44 -1.08 35.42 1.51
N ALA A 45 -0.32 35.42 2.60
CA ALA A 45 -0.09 34.26 3.45
C ALA A 45 -0.01 34.72 4.91
N ARG A 46 -0.27 33.81 5.87
CA ARG A 46 -0.14 34.12 7.31
C ARG A 46 1.31 34.41 7.71
N ASP A 47 2.24 33.74 7.04
CA ASP A 47 3.67 34.02 7.07
C ASP A 47 4.20 34.02 5.63
N PRO A 48 4.48 35.20 5.04
CA PRO A 48 5.03 35.30 3.68
C PRO A 48 6.44 34.74 3.54
N ALA A 49 7.25 34.79 4.61
CA ALA A 49 8.65 34.36 4.60
C ALA A 49 8.79 32.84 4.75
N ASP A 50 7.70 32.14 5.08
CA ASP A 50 7.67 30.69 5.17
C ASP A 50 8.13 30.06 3.84
N SER A 51 9.12 29.18 3.96
CA SER A 51 9.70 28.41 2.85
C SER A 51 8.67 27.69 1.97
N LYS A 52 7.47 27.36 2.49
CA LYS A 52 6.39 26.76 1.70
C LYS A 52 5.93 27.65 0.54
N ASN A 53 6.09 28.97 0.63
CA ASN A 53 5.69 29.93 -0.41
C ASN A 53 6.78 30.15 -1.47
N ALA A 54 7.98 29.58 -1.32
CA ALA A 54 9.11 29.83 -2.21
C ALA A 54 8.79 29.54 -3.69
N HIS A 55 7.97 28.52 -3.95
CA HIS A 55 7.51 28.14 -5.28
C HIS A 55 6.76 29.27 -6.04
N LEU A 56 6.22 30.27 -5.33
CA LEU A 56 5.56 31.42 -5.97
C LEU A 56 6.58 32.38 -6.58
N LEU A 57 7.76 32.51 -5.96
CA LEU A 57 8.84 33.37 -6.43
C LEU A 57 9.55 32.78 -7.65
N GLU A 58 9.41 31.47 -7.87
CA GLU A 58 9.94 30.74 -9.03
C GLU A 58 9.02 30.86 -10.28
N LEU A 59 7.84 31.49 -10.15
CA LEU A 59 6.93 31.67 -11.27
C LEU A 59 7.43 32.70 -12.27
N GLU A 60 7.17 32.46 -13.55
CA GLU A 60 7.54 33.39 -14.62
C GLU A 60 6.88 34.77 -14.41
N GLY A 61 7.70 35.81 -14.34
CA GLY A 61 7.27 37.20 -14.08
C GLY A 61 7.00 37.54 -12.62
N ALA A 62 7.28 36.64 -11.67
CA ALA A 62 7.10 36.90 -10.24
C ALA A 62 8.07 37.98 -9.72
N ASP A 63 9.31 37.99 -10.18
CA ASP A 63 10.35 38.97 -9.85
C ASP A 63 9.92 40.43 -10.08
N GLN A 64 9.08 40.64 -11.09
CA GLN A 64 8.61 41.98 -11.48
C GLN A 64 7.21 42.29 -10.94
N ARG A 65 6.34 41.28 -10.85
CA ARG A 65 4.89 41.51 -10.70
C ARG A 65 4.25 40.78 -9.52
N LEU A 66 5.00 39.98 -8.76
CA LEU A 66 4.50 39.33 -7.55
C LEU A 66 5.06 40.01 -6.29
N SER A 67 4.16 40.37 -5.38
CA SER A 67 4.51 40.75 -4.00
C SER A 67 3.79 39.83 -3.02
N LEU A 68 4.48 39.40 -1.97
CA LEU A 68 3.88 38.60 -0.89
C LEU A 68 3.70 39.47 0.35
N CYS A 69 2.53 39.43 0.97
CA CYS A 69 2.25 40.17 2.21
C CYS A 69 1.55 39.31 3.26
N ARG A 70 1.74 39.69 4.53
CA ARG A 70 1.13 39.01 5.66
C ARG A 70 -0.33 39.42 5.75
N ALA A 71 -1.24 38.44 5.72
CA ALA A 71 -2.64 38.66 6.04
C ALA A 71 -3.26 37.41 6.68
N ASP A 72 -4.13 37.64 7.66
CA ASP A 72 -5.00 36.64 8.25
C ASP A 72 -6.45 37.00 7.94
N VAL A 73 -7.26 36.03 7.54
CA VAL A 73 -8.68 36.26 7.21
C VAL A 73 -9.51 36.67 8.42
N LEU A 74 -9.02 36.38 9.64
CA LEU A 74 -9.65 36.82 10.88
C LEU A 74 -9.13 38.18 11.38
N ASP A 75 -8.12 38.77 10.73
CA ASP A 75 -7.60 40.09 11.04
C ASP A 75 -7.98 41.09 9.93
N ALA A 76 -9.08 41.80 10.15
CA ALA A 76 -9.60 42.80 9.21
C ALA A 76 -8.61 43.93 8.89
N ALA A 77 -7.72 44.32 9.83
CA ALA A 77 -6.72 45.34 9.58
C ALA A 77 -5.65 44.83 8.59
N SER A 78 -5.22 43.59 8.76
CA SER A 78 -4.29 42.94 7.83
C SER A 78 -4.89 42.79 6.42
N LEU A 79 -6.19 42.49 6.32
CA LEU A 79 -6.90 42.38 5.04
C LEU A 79 -7.03 43.74 4.35
N ARG A 80 -7.39 44.81 5.07
CA ARG A 80 -7.43 46.16 4.49
C ARG A 80 -6.06 46.60 3.98
N ALA A 81 -5.00 46.33 4.75
CA ALA A 81 -3.64 46.60 4.31
C ALA A 81 -3.28 45.81 3.03
N ALA A 82 -3.65 44.53 2.97
CA ALA A 82 -3.43 43.71 1.79
C ALA A 82 -4.25 44.16 0.57
N PHE A 83 -5.49 44.62 0.75
CA PHE A 83 -6.39 45.01 -0.34
C PHE A 83 -6.21 46.46 -0.80
N SER A 84 -5.48 47.29 -0.05
CA SER A 84 -5.20 48.68 -0.42
C SER A 84 -4.61 48.79 -1.84
N GLY A 85 -5.27 49.57 -2.69
CA GLY A 85 -4.90 49.79 -4.09
C GLY A 85 -5.18 48.62 -5.05
N CYS A 86 -5.81 47.53 -4.59
CA CYS A 86 -6.16 46.40 -5.45
C CYS A 86 -7.47 46.65 -6.20
N HIS A 87 -7.49 46.38 -7.50
CA HIS A 87 -8.70 46.47 -8.32
C HIS A 87 -9.65 45.28 -8.12
N GLY A 88 -9.09 44.10 -7.83
CA GLY A 88 -9.85 42.88 -7.62
C GLY A 88 -9.21 41.99 -6.57
N VAL A 89 -10.03 41.16 -5.92
CA VAL A 89 -9.61 40.17 -4.91
C VAL A 89 -10.07 38.78 -5.31
N PHE A 90 -9.16 37.82 -5.35
CA PHE A 90 -9.44 36.40 -5.50
C PHE A 90 -9.39 35.75 -4.12
N HIS A 91 -10.58 35.49 -3.56
CA HIS A 91 -10.70 34.84 -2.27
C HIS A 91 -10.64 33.32 -2.41
N VAL A 92 -9.43 32.76 -2.25
CA VAL A 92 -9.16 31.31 -2.28
C VAL A 92 -8.88 30.77 -0.88
N ALA A 93 -8.41 31.62 0.04
CA ALA A 93 -8.15 31.25 1.43
C ALA A 93 -9.42 30.73 2.09
N SER A 94 -9.42 29.47 2.48
CA SER A 94 -10.52 28.86 3.22
C SER A 94 -9.94 27.80 4.13
N PRO A 95 -10.38 27.71 5.39
CA PRO A 95 -9.94 26.63 6.26
C PRO A 95 -10.39 25.28 5.68
N VAL A 96 -9.50 24.30 5.71
CA VAL A 96 -9.81 22.91 5.39
C VAL A 96 -9.33 22.09 6.58
N SER A 97 -10.24 21.81 7.50
CA SER A 97 -9.98 21.10 8.75
C SER A 97 -11.23 20.33 9.17
N ASN A 98 -11.08 19.36 10.09
CA ASN A 98 -12.21 18.71 10.76
C ASN A 98 -12.57 19.41 12.08
N ASP A 99 -12.17 20.67 12.20
CA ASP A 99 -12.38 21.50 13.37
C ASP A 99 -13.88 21.77 13.55
N PRO A 100 -14.47 21.56 14.75
CA PRO A 100 -15.83 22.02 15.02
C PRO A 100 -16.05 23.52 14.73
N ASP A 101 -15.01 24.35 14.83
CA ASP A 101 -15.05 25.79 14.55
C ASP A 101 -14.87 26.14 13.06
N LEU A 102 -14.77 25.13 12.18
CA LEU A 102 -14.62 25.32 10.74
C LEU A 102 -15.70 26.23 10.14
N VAL A 103 -16.97 26.01 10.52
CA VAL A 103 -18.10 26.77 10.00
C VAL A 103 -18.02 28.24 10.47
N PRO A 104 -17.90 28.54 11.79
CA PRO A 104 -17.67 29.91 12.27
C PRO A 104 -16.48 30.61 11.62
N VAL A 105 -15.32 29.95 11.53
CA VAL A 105 -14.08 30.55 11.00
C VAL A 105 -14.19 30.82 9.49
N ALA A 106 -14.79 29.90 8.73
CA ALA A 106 -15.02 30.10 7.30
C ALA A 106 -16.00 31.26 7.04
N VAL A 107 -17.10 31.32 7.79
CA VAL A 107 -18.10 32.38 7.68
C VAL A 107 -17.51 33.74 8.05
N GLU A 108 -16.83 33.82 9.19
CA GLU A 108 -16.28 35.07 9.68
C GLU A 108 -15.09 35.55 8.83
N GLY A 109 -14.21 34.64 8.43
CA GLY A 109 -13.12 34.96 7.52
C GLY A 109 -13.62 35.49 6.17
N THR A 110 -14.65 34.86 5.60
CA THR A 110 -15.27 35.33 4.35
C THR A 110 -15.96 36.69 4.54
N ARG A 111 -16.70 36.88 5.64
CA ARG A 111 -17.30 38.18 5.98
C ARG A 111 -16.25 39.29 6.05
N ASN A 112 -15.14 39.04 6.73
CA ASN A 112 -14.04 39.99 6.85
C ASN A 112 -13.39 40.32 5.52
N VAL A 113 -13.21 39.32 4.63
CA VAL A 113 -12.68 39.55 3.28
C VAL A 113 -13.60 40.42 2.44
N ILE A 114 -14.91 40.15 2.43
CA ILE A 114 -15.87 40.93 1.66
C ILE A 114 -15.95 42.36 2.20
N ASN A 115 -16.02 42.54 3.52
CA ASN A 115 -16.07 43.86 4.13
C ASN A 115 -14.77 44.65 3.92
N ALA A 116 -13.60 44.04 4.10
CA ALA A 116 -12.33 44.71 3.84
C ALA A 116 -12.16 45.08 2.36
N ALA A 117 -12.63 44.24 1.43
CA ALA A 117 -12.61 44.54 0.00
C ALA A 117 -13.50 45.75 -0.31
N ALA A 118 -14.72 45.80 0.24
CA ALA A 118 -15.61 46.93 0.10
C ALA A 118 -15.04 48.22 0.74
N ASP A 119 -14.46 48.13 1.94
CA ASP A 119 -13.85 49.26 2.65
C ASP A 119 -12.70 49.88 1.84
N MET A 120 -11.93 49.06 1.12
CA MET A 120 -10.79 49.51 0.31
C MET A 120 -11.16 49.86 -1.14
N GLY A 121 -12.45 49.84 -1.49
CA GLY A 121 -12.92 50.20 -2.84
C GLY A 121 -12.51 49.20 -3.92
N VAL A 122 -12.29 47.93 -3.56
CA VAL A 122 -12.07 46.85 -4.53
C VAL A 122 -13.32 46.75 -5.41
N ARG A 123 -13.15 46.68 -6.73
CA ARG A 123 -14.30 46.63 -7.65
C ARG A 123 -15.00 45.28 -7.62
N ARG A 124 -14.23 44.19 -7.64
CA ARG A 124 -14.74 42.83 -7.81
C ARG A 124 -14.02 41.83 -6.93
N VAL A 125 -14.80 40.92 -6.34
CA VAL A 125 -14.30 39.74 -5.63
C VAL A 125 -14.65 38.48 -6.42
N VAL A 126 -13.68 37.60 -6.61
CA VAL A 126 -13.88 36.23 -7.11
C VAL A 126 -13.73 35.28 -5.93
N PHE A 127 -14.82 34.66 -5.50
CA PHE A 127 -14.86 33.75 -4.36
C PHE A 127 -14.77 32.28 -4.81
N THR A 128 -13.87 31.53 -4.18
CA THR A 128 -13.72 30.08 -4.43
C THR A 128 -14.55 29.28 -3.44
N SER A 129 -15.72 28.84 -3.89
CA SER A 129 -16.59 27.93 -3.15
C SER A 129 -16.14 26.47 -3.33
N SER A 130 -17.06 25.52 -3.36
CA SER A 130 -16.81 24.08 -3.43
C SER A 130 -18.07 23.36 -3.86
N TYR A 131 -17.93 22.26 -4.60
CA TYR A 131 -19.03 21.31 -4.84
C TYR A 131 -19.74 20.86 -3.54
N GLY A 132 -19.05 20.91 -2.39
CA GLY A 132 -19.67 20.73 -1.07
C GLY A 132 -20.83 21.69 -0.76
N ALA A 133 -20.88 22.88 -1.37
CA ALA A 133 -21.98 23.83 -1.20
C ALA A 133 -23.25 23.43 -1.96
N VAL A 134 -23.17 22.58 -3.00
CA VAL A 134 -24.27 22.39 -3.96
C VAL A 134 -24.96 21.01 -3.96
N HIS A 135 -24.33 19.97 -3.41
CA HIS A 135 -24.73 18.58 -3.71
C HIS A 135 -25.42 17.79 -2.60
N MET A 136 -25.16 18.13 -1.34
CA MET A 136 -25.60 17.35 -0.18
C MET A 136 -27.04 17.70 0.18
N ASN A 137 -28.00 17.26 -0.64
CA ASN A 137 -29.42 17.51 -0.42
C ASN A 137 -30.22 16.20 -0.55
N PRO A 138 -30.84 15.69 0.54
CA PRO A 138 -31.51 14.39 0.57
C PRO A 138 -32.81 14.37 -0.22
N SER A 139 -33.41 15.54 -0.47
CA SER A 139 -34.66 15.70 -1.21
C SER A 139 -34.44 15.77 -2.72
N ARG A 140 -33.17 15.73 -3.18
CA ARG A 140 -32.80 15.92 -4.58
C ARG A 140 -32.86 14.59 -5.35
N SER A 141 -33.52 14.62 -6.51
CA SER A 141 -33.55 13.47 -7.42
C SER A 141 -32.13 13.05 -7.86
N PRO A 142 -31.82 11.74 -7.91
CA PRO A 142 -30.56 11.23 -8.44
C PRO A 142 -30.26 11.64 -9.89
N ASP A 143 -31.29 11.94 -10.69
CA ASP A 143 -31.17 12.34 -12.08
C ASP A 143 -31.06 13.87 -12.28
N ALA A 144 -31.15 14.65 -11.21
CA ALA A 144 -31.07 16.10 -11.28
C ALA A 144 -29.69 16.54 -11.82
N VAL A 145 -29.69 17.52 -12.72
CA VAL A 145 -28.48 18.22 -13.14
C VAL A 145 -28.17 19.30 -12.11
N LEU A 146 -26.97 19.27 -11.54
CA LEU A 146 -26.51 20.27 -10.59
C LEU A 146 -25.83 21.42 -11.34
N ASP A 147 -26.16 22.65 -10.98
CA ASP A 147 -25.57 23.89 -11.48
C ASP A 147 -25.33 24.86 -10.31
N GLU A 148 -24.88 26.09 -10.61
CA GLU A 148 -24.56 27.09 -9.58
C GLU A 148 -25.79 27.68 -8.87
N THR A 149 -27.01 27.25 -9.22
CA THR A 149 -28.25 27.64 -8.50
C THR A 149 -28.61 26.65 -7.39
N CYS A 150 -27.91 25.51 -7.34
CA CYS A 150 -28.19 24.42 -6.43
C CYS A 150 -27.54 24.62 -5.07
N TRP A 151 -28.28 24.33 -3.99
CA TRP A 151 -27.75 24.33 -2.62
C TRP A 151 -27.82 22.96 -1.96
N SER A 152 -26.82 22.67 -1.13
CA SER A 152 -26.86 21.61 -0.14
C SER A 152 -27.88 21.95 0.96
N ASP A 153 -28.33 20.93 1.68
CA ASP A 153 -29.22 21.09 2.81
C ASP A 153 -28.39 21.20 4.10
N TYR A 154 -28.50 22.32 4.82
CA TYR A 154 -27.68 22.59 6.00
C TYR A 154 -27.87 21.54 7.08
N GLU A 155 -29.13 21.21 7.39
CA GLU A 155 -29.46 20.28 8.46
C GLU A 155 -29.02 18.87 8.10
N PHE A 156 -29.17 18.45 6.84
CA PHE A 156 -28.65 17.18 6.36
C PHE A 156 -27.13 17.13 6.39
N CYS A 157 -26.43 18.19 5.96
CA CYS A 157 -24.97 18.27 6.06
C CYS A 157 -24.51 18.16 7.51
N LYS A 158 -25.20 18.84 8.43
CA LYS A 158 -24.91 18.82 9.87
C LYS A 158 -25.22 17.45 10.50
N GLN A 159 -26.35 16.83 10.15
CA GLN A 159 -26.75 15.51 10.62
C GLN A 159 -25.81 14.40 10.13
N THR A 160 -25.23 14.56 8.94
CA THR A 160 -24.28 13.62 8.35
C THR A 160 -22.81 13.95 8.66
N ASP A 161 -22.57 14.91 9.57
CA ASP A 161 -21.23 15.37 10.00
C ASP A 161 -20.33 15.89 8.85
N ASN A 162 -20.94 16.41 7.78
CA ASN A 162 -20.26 17.02 6.64
C ASN A 162 -20.02 18.52 6.88
N LEU A 163 -19.29 18.86 7.95
CA LEU A 163 -19.03 20.25 8.37
C LEU A 163 -18.36 21.10 7.29
N TYR A 164 -17.54 20.51 6.41
CA TYR A 164 -16.97 21.22 5.26
C TYR A 164 -18.03 21.70 4.26
N CYS A 165 -19.07 20.89 4.03
CA CYS A 165 -20.21 21.27 3.18
C CYS A 165 -21.01 22.40 3.84
N CYS A 166 -21.25 22.31 5.16
CA CYS A 166 -21.85 23.40 5.94
C CYS A 166 -21.03 24.69 5.82
N ALA A 167 -19.71 24.63 6.02
CA ALA A 167 -18.82 25.78 6.02
C ALA A 167 -18.78 26.47 4.65
N LYS A 168 -18.64 25.69 3.57
CA LYS A 168 -18.60 26.23 2.21
C LYS A 168 -19.93 26.83 1.78
N MET A 169 -21.04 26.17 2.12
CA MET A 169 -22.37 26.70 1.86
C MET A 169 -22.62 28.01 2.63
N MET A 170 -22.38 28.03 3.93
CA MET A 170 -22.61 29.22 4.75
C MET A 170 -21.66 30.38 4.39
N ALA A 171 -20.41 30.08 4.03
CA ALA A 171 -19.47 31.09 3.56
C ALA A 171 -19.90 31.68 2.20
N GLU A 172 -20.40 30.88 1.28
CA GLU A 172 -20.93 31.36 0.00
C GLU A 172 -22.19 32.23 0.17
N MET A 173 -23.11 31.81 1.03
CA MET A 173 -24.29 32.61 1.39
C MET A 173 -23.87 33.94 2.03
N THR A 174 -22.94 33.89 2.99
CA THR A 174 -22.40 35.09 3.65
C THR A 174 -21.71 36.02 2.66
N ALA A 175 -20.89 35.49 1.74
CA ALA A 175 -20.24 36.30 0.73
C ALA A 175 -21.26 37.04 -0.14
N THR A 176 -22.29 36.31 -0.58
CA THR A 176 -23.36 36.83 -1.45
C THR A 176 -24.17 37.92 -0.75
N GLU A 177 -24.57 37.67 0.50
CA GLU A 177 -25.34 38.62 1.30
C GLU A 177 -24.54 39.90 1.61
N GLU A 178 -23.30 39.76 2.08
CA GLU A 178 -22.47 40.91 2.44
C GLU A 178 -22.06 41.73 1.21
N ALA A 179 -21.74 41.07 0.09
CA ALA A 179 -21.42 41.77 -1.15
C ALA A 179 -22.62 42.56 -1.67
N ALA A 180 -23.83 41.97 -1.62
CA ALA A 180 -25.06 42.66 -2.00
C ALA A 180 -25.34 43.88 -1.09
N LYS A 181 -25.20 43.73 0.24
CA LYS A 181 -25.37 44.83 1.21
C LYS A 181 -24.41 45.98 0.96
N ARG A 182 -23.19 45.68 0.53
CA ARG A 182 -22.11 46.67 0.33
C ARG A 182 -21.99 47.16 -1.12
N GLY A 183 -22.80 46.65 -2.05
CA GLY A 183 -22.73 46.99 -3.48
C GLY A 183 -21.44 46.51 -4.18
N LEU A 184 -20.82 45.44 -3.67
CA LEU A 184 -19.58 44.88 -4.19
C LEU A 184 -19.87 43.85 -5.31
N GLU A 185 -19.18 43.91 -6.44
CA GLU A 185 -19.34 42.89 -7.49
C GLU A 185 -18.75 41.56 -7.03
N LEU A 186 -19.57 40.52 -6.90
CA LEU A 186 -19.15 39.16 -6.52
C LEU A 186 -19.33 38.18 -7.67
N ALA A 187 -18.29 37.39 -7.96
CA ALA A 187 -18.37 36.19 -8.78
C ALA A 187 -17.97 34.98 -7.94
N VAL A 188 -18.73 33.89 -8.03
CA VAL A 188 -18.44 32.64 -7.31
C VAL A 188 -18.03 31.56 -8.30
N VAL A 189 -16.93 30.87 -7.99
CA VAL A 189 -16.49 29.67 -8.70
C VAL A 189 -16.69 28.47 -7.78
N VAL A 190 -17.39 27.44 -8.25
CA VAL A 190 -17.72 26.22 -7.49
C VAL A 190 -16.90 25.05 -8.02
N PRO A 191 -15.63 24.88 -7.61
CA PRO A 191 -14.82 23.77 -8.06
C PRO A 191 -15.31 22.43 -7.50
N SER A 192 -15.23 21.39 -8.32
CA SER A 192 -15.29 20.01 -7.84
C SER A 192 -13.95 19.61 -7.19
N MET A 193 -13.81 18.34 -6.80
CA MET A 193 -12.51 17.83 -6.35
C MET A 193 -11.42 18.14 -7.39
N THR A 194 -10.51 19.04 -7.04
CA THR A 194 -9.52 19.57 -7.98
C THR A 194 -8.26 18.73 -7.95
N MET A 195 -7.83 18.26 -9.11
CA MET A 195 -6.63 17.44 -9.30
C MET A 195 -5.76 18.04 -10.41
N GLY A 196 -4.44 17.93 -10.26
CA GLY A 196 -3.47 18.48 -11.22
C GLY A 196 -2.06 18.58 -10.62
N PRO A 197 -1.07 19.05 -11.41
CA PRO A 197 0.30 19.21 -10.93
C PRO A 197 0.39 20.22 -9.77
N MET A 198 1.22 19.91 -8.77
CA MET A 198 1.39 20.74 -7.58
C MET A 198 2.53 21.76 -7.79
N LEU A 199 2.21 23.05 -7.76
CA LEU A 199 3.24 24.09 -7.76
C LEU A 199 3.94 24.14 -6.40
N GLN A 200 3.17 23.98 -5.32
CA GLN A 200 3.68 23.90 -3.95
C GLN A 200 4.40 22.57 -3.65
N GLN A 201 5.20 22.53 -2.58
CA GLN A 201 5.92 21.33 -2.12
C GLN A 201 5.11 20.45 -1.14
N THR A 202 3.90 20.85 -0.76
CA THR A 202 3.06 20.09 0.17
C THR A 202 1.88 19.43 -0.55
N LEU A 203 1.51 18.22 -0.11
CA LEU A 203 0.35 17.50 -0.66
C LEU A 203 -0.95 18.28 -0.42
N ASN A 204 -1.85 18.26 -1.40
CA ASN A 204 -3.16 18.90 -1.30
C ASN A 204 -4.19 17.98 -0.62
N PHE A 205 -5.17 18.58 0.06
CA PHE A 205 -6.22 17.87 0.81
C PHE A 205 -7.27 17.17 -0.09
N SER A 206 -7.19 17.33 -1.41
CA SER A 206 -8.17 16.83 -2.40
C SER A 206 -8.25 15.30 -2.54
N SER A 207 -7.46 14.53 -1.77
CA SER A 207 -7.20 13.11 -2.00
C SER A 207 -7.98 12.13 -1.10
N ASN A 208 -8.86 12.63 -0.21
CA ASN A 208 -9.48 11.84 0.86
C ASN A 208 -11.03 11.87 0.91
N HIS A 209 -11.73 11.86 -0.22
CA HIS A 209 -13.19 11.69 -0.21
C HIS A 209 -13.62 10.45 -1.00
N PRO A 210 -14.41 9.53 -0.42
CA PRO A 210 -15.05 8.47 -1.19
C PRO A 210 -15.99 9.09 -2.24
N MET A 211 -15.85 8.66 -3.50
CA MET A 211 -16.74 9.10 -4.57
C MET A 211 -18.16 8.59 -4.28
N ALA A 212 -19.08 9.52 -4.01
CA ALA A 212 -20.51 9.25 -4.01
C ALA A 212 -21.02 9.02 -5.44
N LYS A 213 -22.27 8.55 -5.58
CA LYS A 213 -22.94 8.24 -6.85
C LYS A 213 -22.75 9.35 -7.92
N PRO A 214 -22.66 9.00 -9.21
CA PRO A 214 -22.41 9.97 -10.28
C PRO A 214 -23.60 10.93 -10.44
N TYR A 215 -23.44 12.18 -10.01
CA TYR A 215 -24.35 13.28 -10.33
C TYR A 215 -24.02 13.86 -11.71
N LYS A 216 -25.02 14.40 -12.41
CA LYS A 216 -24.83 15.18 -13.64
C LYS A 216 -24.59 16.65 -13.27
N PHE A 217 -23.67 17.32 -13.94
CA PHE A 217 -23.33 18.73 -13.71
C PHE A 217 -23.48 19.57 -14.98
N SER A 218 -23.91 20.81 -14.83
CA SER A 218 -23.83 21.83 -15.87
C SER A 218 -22.67 22.79 -15.56
N ASN A 219 -21.73 22.92 -16.50
CA ASN A 219 -20.62 23.88 -16.42
C ASN A 219 -20.79 25.00 -17.48
N GLN A 220 -22.02 25.26 -17.92
CA GLN A 220 -22.28 26.09 -19.10
C GLN A 220 -21.75 27.52 -18.93
N ARG A 221 -21.93 28.14 -17.76
CA ARG A 221 -21.46 29.52 -17.49
C ARG A 221 -19.95 29.68 -17.66
N LEU A 222 -19.15 28.70 -17.25
CA LEU A 222 -17.70 28.72 -17.44
C LEU A 222 -17.32 28.46 -18.91
N LYS A 223 -18.05 27.59 -19.61
CA LYS A 223 -17.87 27.37 -21.06
C LYS A 223 -18.22 28.61 -21.88
N ASP A 224 -19.24 29.36 -21.49
CA ASP A 224 -19.65 30.62 -22.14
C ASP A 224 -18.58 31.71 -21.97
N LEU A 225 -17.77 31.64 -20.90
CA LEU A 225 -16.58 32.46 -20.70
C LEU A 225 -15.33 31.95 -21.46
N GLY A 226 -15.46 30.85 -22.21
CA GLY A 226 -14.39 30.24 -23.01
C GLY A 226 -13.50 29.25 -22.24
N LEU A 227 -13.91 28.74 -21.08
CA LEU A 227 -13.12 27.76 -20.34
C LEU A 227 -13.21 26.36 -20.99
N GLU A 228 -12.05 25.83 -21.40
CA GLU A 228 -11.90 24.44 -21.79
C GLU A 228 -11.43 23.58 -20.61
N PHE A 229 -12.18 22.54 -20.27
CA PHE A 229 -11.84 21.66 -19.17
C PHE A 229 -10.76 20.65 -19.58
N THR A 230 -9.70 20.53 -18.78
CA THR A 230 -8.70 19.49 -18.97
C THR A 230 -9.31 18.12 -18.64
N PRO A 231 -9.11 17.08 -19.48
CA PRO A 231 -9.60 15.74 -19.18
C PRO A 231 -9.06 15.23 -17.84
N LEU A 232 -9.92 14.69 -16.97
CA LEU A 232 -9.55 14.19 -15.63
C LEU A 232 -8.36 13.22 -15.67
N ARG A 233 -8.30 12.40 -16.71
CA ARG A 233 -7.24 11.42 -16.96
C ARG A 233 -5.86 12.08 -17.13
N LYS A 234 -5.80 13.23 -17.80
CA LYS A 234 -4.59 14.06 -17.95
C LYS A 234 -4.23 14.73 -16.63
N SER A 235 -5.21 15.33 -15.94
CA SER A 235 -4.99 15.95 -14.62
C SER A 235 -4.45 14.97 -13.59
N LEU A 236 -4.96 13.73 -13.56
CA LEU A 236 -4.46 12.64 -12.72
C LEU A 236 -3.02 12.25 -13.05
N HIS A 237 -2.72 12.13 -14.34
CA HIS A 237 -1.40 11.76 -14.80
C HIS A 237 -0.33 12.80 -14.40
N GLU A 238 -0.61 14.08 -14.67
CA GLU A 238 0.29 15.18 -14.33
C GLU A 238 0.45 15.34 -12.80
N ALA A 239 -0.61 15.11 -12.01
CA ALA A 239 -0.53 15.09 -10.56
C ALA A 239 0.42 13.99 -10.05
N VAL A 240 0.30 12.76 -10.58
CA VAL A 240 1.16 11.63 -10.19
C VAL A 240 2.62 11.86 -10.57
N LEU A 241 2.88 12.34 -11.79
CA LEU A 241 4.25 12.66 -12.21
C LEU A 241 4.86 13.75 -11.33
N CYS A 242 4.09 14.79 -11.01
CA CYS A 242 4.54 15.87 -10.13
C CYS A 242 4.84 15.34 -8.71
N MET A 243 3.97 14.48 -8.17
CA MET A 243 4.19 13.83 -6.86
C MET A 243 5.44 12.94 -6.85
N GLN A 244 5.75 12.27 -7.96
CA GLN A 244 7.00 11.48 -8.10
C GLN A 244 8.24 12.38 -8.20
N GLN A 245 8.20 13.45 -9.00
CA GLN A 245 9.30 14.41 -9.12
C GLN A 245 9.61 15.11 -7.80
N LYS A 246 8.59 15.39 -6.99
CA LYS A 246 8.71 16.01 -5.66
C LYS A 246 8.89 14.99 -4.54
N SER A 247 9.14 13.71 -4.85
CA SER A 247 9.39 12.63 -3.89
C SER A 247 8.26 12.35 -2.88
N HIS A 248 7.03 12.79 -3.18
CA HIS A 248 5.83 12.44 -2.40
C HIS A 248 5.28 11.04 -2.73
N LEU A 249 5.63 10.51 -3.90
CA LEU A 249 5.40 9.12 -4.26
C LEU A 249 6.74 8.46 -4.61
N PRO A 250 6.97 7.19 -4.23
CA PRO A 250 8.20 6.50 -4.57
C PRO A 250 8.41 6.50 -6.08
N LEU A 251 9.62 6.84 -6.51
CA LEU A 251 10.07 6.71 -7.89
C LEU A 251 10.02 5.22 -8.26
N ILE A 252 9.05 4.85 -9.08
CA ILE A 252 8.88 3.46 -9.54
C ILE A 252 9.95 3.12 -10.62
N TYR A 253 10.73 4.11 -11.08
CA TYR A 253 11.89 3.96 -11.99
C TYR A 253 12.96 5.05 -11.77
N PRO A 254 14.24 4.82 -12.13
CA PRO A 254 15.23 5.89 -12.26
C PRO A 254 14.85 6.79 -13.44
N VAL A 255 14.65 8.09 -13.17
CA VAL A 255 14.56 9.10 -14.23
C VAL A 255 15.97 9.28 -14.79
N PRO A 256 16.19 9.24 -16.12
CA PRO A 256 17.48 9.64 -16.68
C PRO A 256 17.79 11.05 -16.20
N LYS A 257 19.01 11.32 -15.71
CA LYS A 257 19.46 12.68 -15.44
C LYS A 257 19.14 13.53 -16.66
N LEU A 258 18.17 14.44 -16.55
CA LEU A 258 18.05 15.53 -17.49
C LEU A 258 19.36 16.31 -17.36
N SER A 259 20.15 16.34 -18.45
CA SER A 259 21.27 17.24 -18.53
C SER A 259 20.74 18.65 -18.29
N SER A 260 21.45 19.38 -17.43
CA SER A 260 21.23 20.79 -17.16
C SER A 260 21.48 21.61 -18.42
N THR A 261 20.48 21.66 -19.31
CA THR A 261 20.37 22.59 -20.42
C THR A 261 18.90 22.80 -20.68
N VAL A 262 18.35 23.91 -20.15
CA VAL A 262 17.02 24.41 -20.46
C VAL A 262 16.97 24.80 -21.94
N PRO A 263 16.13 24.19 -22.81
CA PRO A 263 15.80 24.77 -24.09
C PRO A 263 14.60 25.69 -23.90
N ARG A 264 14.79 26.97 -24.24
CA ARG A 264 13.72 27.98 -24.35
C ARG A 264 12.57 27.44 -25.20
N CYS A 265 11.36 27.52 -24.66
CA CYS A 265 10.11 27.34 -25.41
C CYS A 265 10.11 28.28 -26.63
N ARG A 266 10.00 27.71 -27.84
CA ARG A 266 9.53 28.45 -29.02
C ARG A 266 8.32 27.74 -29.58
N SER A 267 7.40 28.59 -30.03
CA SER A 267 6.02 28.38 -30.43
C SER A 267 5.78 27.25 -31.45
N ILE A 268 4.58 26.70 -31.34
CA ILE A 268 3.91 25.76 -32.25
C ILE A 268 3.81 26.34 -33.67
N SER A 269 4.24 25.58 -34.68
CA SER A 269 3.48 25.39 -35.94
C SER A 269 4.01 24.19 -36.77
N ASP A 270 3.07 23.29 -37.09
CA ASP A 270 2.84 22.62 -38.38
C ASP A 270 3.83 21.62 -39.06
N THR A 271 3.30 20.39 -39.25
CA THR A 271 3.33 19.53 -40.47
C THR A 271 4.35 18.36 -40.60
N THR A 272 3.81 17.12 -40.46
CA THR A 272 3.93 15.91 -41.32
C THR A 272 5.28 15.27 -41.74
N ILE A 273 5.50 14.03 -41.25
CA ILE A 273 6.05 12.78 -41.88
C ILE A 273 7.37 12.84 -42.69
N LYS A 274 8.37 12.03 -42.29
CA LYS A 274 9.00 10.96 -43.14
C LYS A 274 9.99 10.04 -42.41
N LEU A 275 9.93 8.76 -42.82
CA LEU A 275 10.77 7.61 -42.48
C LEU A 275 12.22 7.72 -43.02
N PHE A 276 13.21 7.09 -42.37
CA PHE A 276 13.90 5.83 -42.77
C PHE A 276 15.26 5.62 -42.04
N ASN A 277 15.64 4.36 -41.88
CA ASN A 277 16.89 3.79 -41.37
C ASN A 277 18.18 4.34 -42.04
N MET A 278 19.31 4.37 -41.31
CA MET A 278 20.48 3.46 -41.51
C MET A 278 21.79 3.92 -40.82
N SER A 279 22.52 2.91 -40.38
CA SER A 279 23.99 2.72 -40.35
C SER A 279 24.89 3.42 -39.31
N CYS A 280 25.69 2.55 -38.68
CA CYS A 280 26.93 2.79 -37.97
C CYS A 280 27.96 3.55 -38.83
N ASN A 281 28.75 4.43 -38.20
CA ASN A 281 30.20 4.19 -38.09
C ASN A 281 30.90 5.16 -37.13
N SER A 282 31.93 4.58 -36.53
CA SER A 282 33.04 5.10 -35.73
C SER A 282 33.73 6.37 -36.22
N ALA A 283 34.19 7.20 -35.29
CA ALA A 283 35.51 7.83 -35.35
C ALA A 283 35.96 8.31 -33.96
N GLU A 284 37.11 7.79 -33.53
CA GLU A 284 37.95 8.29 -32.44
C GLU A 284 38.43 9.72 -32.74
N VAL A 285 38.54 10.58 -31.72
CA VAL A 285 39.59 11.62 -31.66
C VAL A 285 40.04 11.85 -30.23
N ALA A 286 41.28 11.39 -29.99
CA ALA A 286 42.37 11.96 -29.20
C ALA A 286 42.13 12.51 -27.78
N ALA A 287 42.82 11.84 -26.85
CA ALA A 287 43.28 12.36 -25.57
C ALA A 287 44.10 13.65 -25.74
N ASN A 288 43.99 14.55 -24.77
CA ASN A 288 45.10 15.41 -24.39
C ASN A 288 45.10 15.62 -22.87
N ASP A 289 46.22 15.23 -22.28
CA ASP A 289 46.55 15.34 -20.88
C ASP A 289 46.70 16.79 -20.43
N GLY A 290 46.27 17.06 -19.20
CA GLY A 290 46.45 18.35 -18.53
C GLY A 290 46.19 18.21 -17.04
N SER A 291 47.16 17.64 -16.32
CA SER A 291 47.15 17.50 -14.87
C SER A 291 47.02 18.84 -14.15
N SER A 292 46.06 18.96 -13.23
CA SER A 292 46.23 19.82 -12.05
C SER A 292 45.51 19.19 -10.85
N ASN A 293 46.32 18.85 -9.84
CA ASN A 293 45.88 18.34 -8.55
C ASN A 293 45.11 19.44 -7.78
N GLY A 294 43.88 19.12 -7.37
CA GLY A 294 43.13 19.83 -6.34
C GLY A 294 42.25 18.83 -5.61
N GLY A 295 42.67 18.42 -4.40
CA GLY A 295 42.09 17.30 -3.67
C GLY A 295 40.61 17.45 -3.36
N GLU A 296 39.82 16.47 -3.78
CA GLU A 296 38.47 16.24 -3.26
C GLU A 296 38.57 15.64 -1.86
N LYS A 297 38.25 16.44 -0.85
CA LYS A 297 37.90 15.89 0.47
C LYS A 297 36.63 15.06 0.32
N GLN A 298 36.77 13.74 0.28
CA GLN A 298 35.68 12.84 0.63
C GLN A 298 35.30 13.09 2.10
N GLN A 299 34.20 13.80 2.33
CA GLN A 299 33.52 13.70 3.62
C GLN A 299 32.90 12.31 3.71
N GLN A 300 33.58 11.38 4.39
CA GLN A 300 32.94 10.21 4.95
C GLN A 300 31.83 10.71 5.90
N GLN A 301 30.58 10.44 5.54
CA GLN A 301 29.45 10.64 6.43
C GLN A 301 29.58 9.57 7.52
N GLU A 302 29.99 9.96 8.73
CA GLU A 302 30.11 9.02 9.87
C GLU A 302 28.76 8.32 10.11
N GLU A 303 28.75 6.98 10.12
CA GLU A 303 27.54 6.19 10.35
C GLU A 303 27.03 6.43 11.78
N GLU A 304 25.87 7.08 11.93
CA GLU A 304 25.29 7.35 13.25
C GLU A 304 24.88 6.05 13.97
N VAL A 305 25.43 5.86 15.18
CA VAL A 305 25.05 4.77 16.09
C VAL A 305 23.92 5.22 17.01
N VAL A 306 22.81 4.48 17.06
CA VAL A 306 21.67 4.75 17.96
C VAL A 306 21.35 3.53 18.83
N CYS A 307 20.76 3.76 20.00
CA CYS A 307 20.37 2.69 20.91
C CYS A 307 18.84 2.59 21.04
N VAL A 308 18.28 1.37 21.07
CA VAL A 308 16.85 1.11 21.28
C VAL A 308 16.69 0.26 22.54
N THR A 309 16.04 0.79 23.58
CA THR A 309 15.75 0.02 24.79
C THR A 309 14.52 -0.85 24.59
N GLY A 310 14.51 -2.10 25.08
CA GLY A 310 13.36 -2.98 24.92
C GLY A 310 13.20 -3.45 23.47
N ALA A 311 14.33 -3.62 22.77
CA ALA A 311 14.40 -3.89 21.34
C ALA A 311 13.63 -5.14 20.90
N GLY A 312 13.52 -6.15 21.76
CA GLY A 312 12.76 -7.38 21.49
C GLY A 312 11.24 -7.27 21.64
N GLY A 313 10.75 -6.12 22.12
CA GLY A 313 9.32 -5.88 22.31
C GLY A 313 8.59 -5.56 20.99
N PHE A 314 7.27 -5.43 21.07
CA PHE A 314 6.45 -5.23 19.88
C PHE A 314 6.81 -3.95 19.10
N ILE A 315 6.73 -2.77 19.74
CA ILE A 315 7.13 -1.50 19.11
C ILE A 315 8.65 -1.46 18.89
N GLY A 316 9.43 -1.89 19.89
CA GLY A 316 10.90 -1.86 19.84
C GLY A 316 11.49 -2.59 18.62
N SER A 317 10.96 -3.77 18.29
CA SER A 317 11.45 -4.56 17.15
C SER A 317 11.18 -3.89 15.80
N TRP A 318 10.06 -3.17 15.67
CA TRP A 318 9.75 -2.38 14.48
C TRP A 318 10.57 -1.09 14.40
N VAL A 319 10.88 -0.44 15.52
CA VAL A 319 11.82 0.70 15.56
C VAL A 319 13.22 0.26 15.11
N VAL A 320 13.71 -0.89 15.60
CA VAL A 320 14.98 -1.48 15.12
C VAL A 320 14.93 -1.72 13.61
N LYS A 321 13.85 -2.33 13.11
CA LYS A 321 13.69 -2.59 11.67
C LYS A 321 13.71 -1.29 10.84
N GLU A 322 12.98 -0.27 11.26
CA GLU A 322 12.94 1.03 10.55
C GLU A 322 14.30 1.72 10.53
N LEU A 323 15.04 1.69 11.65
CA LEU A 323 16.39 2.25 11.74
C LEU A 323 17.39 1.50 10.83
N LEU A 324 17.32 0.17 10.80
CA LEU A 324 18.16 -0.64 9.90
C LEU A 324 17.84 -0.35 8.42
N LEU A 325 16.56 -0.18 8.05
CA LEU A 325 16.17 0.19 6.69
C LEU A 325 16.72 1.57 6.26
N ARG A 326 16.92 2.47 7.22
CA ARG A 326 17.42 3.84 7.00
C ARG A 326 18.93 4.01 7.10
N GLY A 327 19.68 2.92 7.26
CA GLY A 327 21.14 2.96 7.26
C GLY A 327 21.81 3.01 8.64
N TYR A 328 21.06 3.21 9.74
CA TYR A 328 21.66 3.35 11.07
C TYR A 328 22.34 2.08 11.57
N ARG A 329 23.39 2.26 12.39
CA ARG A 329 23.90 1.22 13.28
C ARG A 329 23.08 1.23 14.57
N VAL A 330 22.53 0.09 14.94
CA VAL A 330 21.57 -0.04 16.04
C VAL A 330 22.16 -0.89 17.16
N ARG A 331 22.14 -0.37 18.39
CA ARG A 331 22.33 -1.17 19.61
C ARG A 331 20.97 -1.46 20.24
N GLY A 332 20.54 -2.72 20.20
CA GLY A 332 19.28 -3.14 20.82
C GLY A 332 19.53 -3.66 22.23
N THR A 333 18.89 -3.11 23.26
CA THR A 333 19.02 -3.65 24.62
C THR A 333 17.91 -4.62 24.98
N ALA A 334 18.27 -5.68 25.69
CA ALA A 334 17.35 -6.62 26.31
C ALA A 334 17.97 -7.23 27.57
N ARG A 335 17.13 -7.64 28.54
CA ARG A 335 17.60 -8.34 29.76
C ARG A 335 18.30 -9.66 29.45
N ASP A 336 17.83 -10.33 28.40
CA ASP A 336 18.39 -11.56 27.87
C ASP A 336 18.46 -11.47 26.34
N PRO A 337 19.61 -11.05 25.77
CA PRO A 337 19.80 -10.93 24.33
C PRO A 337 19.49 -12.21 23.55
N SER A 338 19.72 -13.39 24.14
CA SER A 338 19.54 -14.69 23.46
C SER A 338 18.10 -14.96 23.03
N LYS A 339 17.12 -14.38 23.74
CA LYS A 339 15.69 -14.50 23.44
C LYS A 339 15.22 -13.63 22.27
N ASN A 340 16.11 -12.82 21.68
CA ASN A 340 15.77 -11.85 20.64
C ASN A 340 16.34 -12.23 19.27
N ALA A 341 16.50 -13.54 19.01
CA ALA A 341 16.96 -14.06 17.72
C ALA A 341 16.12 -13.55 16.53
N HIS A 342 14.84 -13.26 16.74
CA HIS A 342 13.94 -12.67 15.73
C HIS A 342 14.42 -11.30 15.21
N LEU A 343 15.24 -10.55 15.95
CA LEU A 343 15.83 -9.28 15.48
C LEU A 343 17.04 -9.51 14.57
N LEU A 344 17.78 -10.61 14.78
CA LEU A 344 18.94 -10.97 13.95
C LEU A 344 18.52 -11.42 12.55
N ALA A 345 17.26 -11.84 12.38
CA ALA A 345 16.66 -12.20 11.10
C ALA A 345 16.21 -10.99 10.26
N LEU A 346 16.36 -9.75 10.77
CA LEU A 346 15.99 -8.54 10.03
C LEU A 346 17.05 -8.19 8.98
N ASP A 347 16.60 -7.67 7.83
CA ASP A 347 17.49 -7.22 6.76
C ASP A 347 18.47 -6.15 7.28
N GLY A 348 19.77 -6.37 7.04
CA GLY A 348 20.84 -5.48 7.52
C GLY A 348 21.26 -5.67 8.99
N ALA A 349 20.60 -6.56 9.75
CA ALA A 349 20.94 -6.79 11.16
C ALA A 349 22.35 -7.37 11.35
N GLY A 350 22.77 -8.30 10.48
CA GLY A 350 24.09 -8.95 10.60
C GLY A 350 25.28 -7.99 10.56
N GLU A 351 25.13 -6.83 9.89
CA GLU A 351 26.19 -5.83 9.74
C GLU A 351 26.05 -4.68 10.74
N ARG A 352 24.80 -4.32 11.08
CA ARG A 352 24.49 -3.04 11.74
C ARG A 352 23.72 -3.17 13.05
N LEU A 353 23.28 -4.35 13.46
CA LEU A 353 22.62 -4.58 14.76
C LEU A 353 23.57 -5.23 15.76
N THR A 354 23.67 -4.67 16.96
CA THR A 354 24.35 -5.31 18.11
C THR A 354 23.38 -5.41 19.28
N LEU A 355 23.20 -6.62 19.83
CA LEU A 355 22.34 -6.83 21.00
C LEU A 355 23.16 -6.74 22.29
N CYS A 356 22.74 -5.86 23.19
CA CYS A 356 23.41 -5.62 24.47
C CYS A 356 22.53 -6.11 25.62
N ARG A 357 23.16 -6.75 26.61
CA ARG A 357 22.47 -7.06 27.87
C ARG A 357 22.37 -5.78 28.70
N ALA A 358 21.16 -5.31 28.96
CA ALA A 358 20.93 -4.19 29.88
C ALA A 358 19.56 -4.30 30.54
N ASP A 359 19.46 -3.80 31.77
CA ASP A 359 18.22 -3.65 32.52
C ASP A 359 17.97 -2.16 32.78
N VAL A 360 16.71 -1.71 32.65
CA VAL A 360 16.37 -0.30 32.88
C VAL A 360 16.58 0.12 34.34
N LEU A 361 16.55 -0.83 35.27
CA LEU A 361 16.83 -0.59 36.69
C LEU A 361 18.33 -0.58 37.02
N ASP A 362 19.18 -1.02 36.09
CA ASP A 362 20.64 -1.04 36.23
C ASP A 362 21.27 0.07 35.35
N CYS A 363 21.52 1.21 35.98
CA CYS A 363 22.09 2.39 35.31
C CYS A 363 23.47 2.13 34.71
N GLU A 364 24.31 1.27 35.31
CA GLU A 364 25.63 0.95 34.74
C GLU A 364 25.50 0.14 33.45
N SER A 365 24.58 -0.83 33.42
CA SER A 365 24.29 -1.58 32.19
C SER A 365 23.77 -0.69 31.05
N LEU A 366 22.99 0.34 31.38
CA LEU A 366 22.52 1.34 30.41
C LEU A 366 23.65 2.24 29.90
N ARG A 367 24.54 2.71 30.79
CA ARG A 367 25.72 3.50 30.39
C ARG A 367 26.60 2.71 29.41
N ALA A 368 26.85 1.43 29.70
CA ALA A 368 27.60 0.55 28.81
C ALA A 368 26.92 0.42 27.43
N ALA A 369 25.60 0.28 27.40
CA ALA A 369 24.86 0.21 26.14
C ALA A 369 24.91 1.53 25.34
N PHE A 370 24.82 2.68 26.02
CA PHE A 370 24.73 4.02 25.41
C PHE A 370 26.07 4.63 25.02
N ALA A 371 27.20 4.06 25.47
CA ALA A 371 28.53 4.59 25.21
C ALA A 371 28.81 4.75 23.70
N GLY A 372 28.97 5.99 23.23
CA GLY A 372 29.19 6.30 21.81
C GLY A 372 27.93 6.31 20.94
N CYS A 373 26.74 6.27 21.54
CA CYS A 373 25.47 6.44 20.81
C CYS A 373 25.12 7.93 20.65
N HIS A 374 24.63 8.28 19.46
CA HIS A 374 24.17 9.62 19.11
C HIS A 374 22.75 9.89 19.60
N GLY A 375 21.95 8.83 19.71
CA GLY A 375 20.53 8.87 20.06
C GLY A 375 20.06 7.64 20.82
N VAL A 376 19.03 7.81 21.65
CA VAL A 376 18.37 6.72 22.37
C VAL A 376 16.86 6.73 22.11
N PHE A 377 16.31 5.60 21.72
CA PHE A 377 14.88 5.33 21.61
C PHE A 377 14.43 4.52 22.82
N HIS A 378 13.81 5.18 23.79
CA HIS A 378 13.34 4.57 25.02
C HIS A 378 11.91 4.02 24.87
N VAL A 379 11.83 2.73 24.51
CA VAL A 379 10.58 1.96 24.33
C VAL A 379 10.38 0.91 25.44
N ALA A 380 11.40 0.66 26.27
CA ALA A 380 11.35 -0.38 27.29
C ALA A 380 10.34 -0.03 28.38
N SER A 381 9.31 -0.87 28.53
CA SER A 381 8.39 -0.78 29.64
C SER A 381 7.76 -2.14 29.92
N PRO A 382 7.64 -2.54 31.19
CA PRO A 382 6.78 -3.66 31.55
C PRO A 382 5.31 -3.34 31.23
N VAL A 383 4.57 -4.35 30.79
CA VAL A 383 3.11 -4.35 30.69
C VAL A 383 2.64 -5.50 31.59
N SER A 384 2.27 -5.17 32.83
CA SER A 384 1.90 -6.15 33.85
C SER A 384 0.94 -5.55 34.88
N ASN A 385 0.08 -6.38 35.47
CA ASN A 385 -0.73 -6.02 36.65
C ASN A 385 0.12 -6.03 37.95
N ASP A 386 1.43 -5.80 37.83
CA ASP A 386 2.35 -5.84 38.96
C ASP A 386 2.14 -4.58 39.81
N PRO A 387 1.90 -4.70 41.12
CA PRO A 387 1.79 -3.53 42.00
C PRO A 387 3.06 -2.65 42.01
N ASN A 388 4.22 -3.19 41.61
CA ASN A 388 5.48 -2.46 41.50
C ASN A 388 5.73 -1.83 40.12
N LEU A 389 4.73 -1.85 39.22
CA LEU A 389 4.84 -1.30 37.87
C LEU A 389 5.26 0.18 37.86
N VAL A 390 4.70 0.97 38.78
CA VAL A 390 4.94 2.42 38.86
C VAL A 390 6.40 2.75 39.19
N PRO A 391 7.00 2.22 40.28
CA PRO A 391 8.43 2.38 40.54
C PRO A 391 9.30 1.93 39.37
N ILE A 392 9.02 0.77 38.76
CA ILE A 392 9.85 0.23 37.68
C ILE A 392 9.83 1.15 36.45
N ALA A 393 8.65 1.67 36.08
CA ALA A 393 8.52 2.58 34.94
C ALA A 393 9.17 3.94 35.22
N VAL A 394 8.98 4.49 36.42
CA VAL A 394 9.52 5.81 36.81
C VAL A 394 11.04 5.76 36.98
N ASP A 395 11.55 4.83 37.79
CA ASP A 395 12.98 4.71 38.09
C ASP A 395 13.75 4.22 36.86
N GLY A 396 13.18 3.29 36.09
CA GLY A 396 13.75 2.85 34.82
C GLY A 396 13.89 3.98 33.81
N THR A 397 12.86 4.83 33.70
CA THR A 397 12.92 6.02 32.82
C THR A 397 13.96 7.02 33.32
N ARG A 398 14.00 7.30 34.64
CA ARG A 398 15.00 8.19 35.25
C ARG A 398 16.43 7.71 34.97
N ASN A 399 16.67 6.41 35.09
CA ASN A 399 17.97 5.80 34.80
C ASN A 399 18.36 5.94 33.34
N VAL A 400 17.43 5.76 32.39
CA VAL A 400 17.69 5.97 30.96
C VAL A 400 18.05 7.42 30.67
N MET A 401 17.34 8.39 31.27
CA MET A 401 17.66 9.81 31.09
C MET A 401 19.03 10.17 31.69
N ASN A 402 19.34 9.66 32.89
CA ASN A 402 20.63 9.89 33.54
C ASN A 402 21.78 9.25 32.75
N ALA A 403 21.66 7.99 32.34
CA ALA A 403 22.67 7.30 31.56
C ALA A 403 22.89 7.97 30.18
N GLY A 404 21.81 8.43 29.53
CA GLY A 404 21.91 9.18 28.28
C GLY A 404 22.69 10.50 28.44
N ALA A 405 22.40 11.25 29.51
CA ALA A 405 23.12 12.48 29.83
C ALA A 405 24.59 12.23 30.19
N ASP A 406 24.87 11.20 30.99
CA ASP A 406 26.23 10.85 31.40
C ASP A 406 27.10 10.46 30.21
N MET A 407 26.53 9.78 29.20
CA MET A 407 27.24 9.31 28.01
C MET A 407 27.23 10.30 26.83
N GLY A 408 26.69 11.52 27.02
CA GLY A 408 26.68 12.55 25.99
C GLY A 408 25.74 12.28 24.80
N VAL A 409 24.68 11.47 25.01
CA VAL A 409 23.66 11.24 23.98
C VAL A 409 22.97 12.56 23.63
N ARG A 410 22.91 12.91 22.34
CA ARG A 410 22.37 14.20 21.90
C ARG A 410 20.85 14.30 22.05
N ARG A 411 20.15 13.17 21.90
CA ARG A 411 18.68 13.13 21.85
C ARG A 411 18.08 11.82 22.35
N VAL A 412 16.99 11.93 23.11
CA VAL A 412 16.18 10.80 23.56
C VAL A 412 14.76 10.91 22.99
N VAL A 413 14.26 9.81 22.41
CA VAL A 413 12.85 9.67 22.00
C VAL A 413 12.17 8.70 22.95
N PHE A 414 11.11 9.13 23.63
CA PHE A 414 10.41 8.36 24.66
C PHE A 414 8.99 7.96 24.25
N THR A 415 8.55 6.77 24.65
CA THR A 415 7.22 6.22 24.36
C THR A 415 6.35 5.98 25.61
N PRO A 416 5.50 6.95 26.02
CA PRO A 416 4.46 6.74 27.02
C PRO A 416 3.21 6.11 26.41
N ASP A 417 2.20 5.85 27.24
CA ASP A 417 0.84 5.48 26.81
C ASP A 417 -0.11 6.55 27.36
N ALA A 418 -0.90 7.22 26.49
CA ALA A 418 -1.93 8.21 26.86
C ALA A 418 -2.80 8.67 25.66
N VAL A 419 -3.95 9.30 25.97
CA VAL A 419 -5.00 9.73 25.04
C VAL A 419 -5.21 11.26 25.04
N LEU A 420 -5.25 11.83 23.82
CA LEU A 420 -5.62 13.21 23.41
C LEU A 420 -4.67 14.36 23.75
N ASP A 421 -4.76 15.48 22.99
CA ASP A 421 -3.68 16.32 22.36
C ASP A 421 -2.32 16.50 23.06
N GLU A 422 -1.35 17.13 22.39
CA GLU A 422 0.00 17.29 22.93
C GLU A 422 0.08 18.11 24.24
N SER A 423 -1.00 18.76 24.67
CA SER A 423 -1.12 19.51 25.92
C SER A 423 -1.92 18.79 27.02
N CYS A 424 -2.69 17.77 26.66
CA CYS A 424 -3.61 17.08 27.57
C CYS A 424 -2.91 16.00 28.42
N TRP A 425 -3.15 16.04 29.73
CA TRP A 425 -2.69 15.04 30.69
C TRP A 425 -3.89 14.33 31.29
N SER A 426 -3.79 13.01 31.46
CA SER A 426 -4.79 12.25 32.20
C SER A 426 -4.81 12.68 33.66
N ASP A 427 -5.98 12.58 34.30
CA ASP A 427 -6.11 12.85 35.72
C ASP A 427 -5.32 11.79 36.53
N PRO A 428 -4.31 12.20 37.32
CA PRO A 428 -3.46 11.27 38.06
C PRO A 428 -4.22 10.40 39.05
N GLU A 429 -5.18 10.97 39.78
CA GLU A 429 -5.93 10.26 40.82
C GLU A 429 -6.91 9.26 40.20
N PHE A 430 -7.54 9.65 39.09
CA PHE A 430 -8.38 8.77 38.28
C PHE A 430 -7.57 7.60 37.72
N CYS A 431 -6.44 7.86 37.05
CA CYS A 431 -5.59 6.79 36.51
C CYS A 431 -5.06 5.88 37.61
N GLN A 432 -4.62 6.42 38.75
CA GLN A 432 -4.11 5.60 39.85
C GLN A 432 -5.17 4.60 40.37
N ARG A 433 -6.45 4.99 40.35
CA ARG A 433 -7.57 4.16 40.80
C ARG A 433 -8.06 3.19 39.72
N GLU A 434 -8.21 3.65 38.48
CA GLU A 434 -8.92 2.91 37.41
C GLU A 434 -7.97 2.16 36.47
N ASP A 435 -6.76 2.67 36.24
CA ASP A 435 -5.76 2.06 35.33
C ASP A 435 -4.33 2.40 35.77
N ILE A 436 -3.79 1.54 36.63
CA ILE A 436 -2.44 1.69 37.21
C ILE A 436 -1.33 1.74 36.15
N TYR A 437 -1.56 1.16 34.97
CA TYR A 437 -0.61 1.20 33.87
C TYR A 437 -0.60 2.57 33.19
N CYS A 438 -1.77 3.16 32.92
CA CYS A 438 -1.87 4.55 32.45
C CYS A 438 -1.22 5.52 33.45
N TYR A 439 -1.42 5.31 34.75
CA TYR A 439 -0.77 6.11 35.79
C TYR A 439 0.76 6.00 35.74
N ALA A 440 1.30 4.77 35.68
CA ALA A 440 2.74 4.53 35.59
C ALA A 440 3.38 5.23 34.38
N LYS A 441 2.73 5.17 33.22
CA LYS A 441 3.22 5.78 31.98
C LYS A 441 3.19 7.29 31.99
N MET A 442 2.14 7.88 32.55
CA MET A 442 2.04 9.31 32.75
C MET A 442 3.15 9.83 33.70
N MET A 443 3.40 9.13 34.80
CA MET A 443 4.45 9.51 35.75
C MET A 443 5.87 9.34 35.16
N ALA A 444 6.09 8.30 34.37
CA ALA A 444 7.33 8.12 33.61
C ALA A 444 7.57 9.27 32.62
N GLU A 445 6.53 9.74 31.93
CA GLU A 445 6.62 10.88 31.00
C GLU A 445 6.99 12.19 31.71
N LYS A 446 6.35 12.48 32.85
CA LYS A 446 6.69 13.63 33.68
C LYS A 446 8.15 13.56 34.13
N THR A 447 8.57 12.41 34.63
CA THR A 447 9.96 12.16 35.06
C THR A 447 10.96 12.35 33.92
N ALA A 448 10.67 11.83 32.71
CA ALA A 448 11.51 12.03 31.54
C ALA A 448 11.67 13.52 31.19
N THR A 449 10.58 14.26 31.24
CA THR A 449 10.55 15.70 30.91
C THR A 449 11.32 16.54 31.92
N GLU A 450 11.15 16.24 33.22
CA GLU A 450 11.87 16.88 34.32
C GLU A 450 13.39 16.63 34.21
N GLU A 451 13.78 15.36 34.04
CA GLU A 451 15.19 14.98 33.95
C GLU A 451 15.85 15.51 32.67
N ALA A 452 15.15 15.49 31.53
CA ALA A 452 15.64 16.09 30.29
C ALA A 452 15.94 17.58 30.47
N SER A 453 15.02 18.31 31.10
CA SER A 453 15.17 19.74 31.38
C SER A 453 16.34 20.01 32.32
N ARG A 454 16.44 19.23 33.41
CA ARG A 454 17.51 19.33 34.42
C ARG A 454 18.89 19.06 33.82
N ARG A 455 18.99 18.10 32.90
CA ARG A 455 20.25 17.65 32.30
C ARG A 455 20.53 18.26 30.92
N ARG A 456 19.68 19.17 30.44
CA ARG A 456 19.77 19.81 29.11
C ARG A 456 19.81 18.80 27.94
N LEU A 457 19.06 17.71 28.06
CA LEU A 457 18.89 16.72 26.99
C LEU A 457 17.74 17.12 26.07
N GLN A 458 17.90 16.93 24.75
CA GLN A 458 16.78 17.07 23.83
C GLN A 458 15.85 15.86 23.97
N LEU A 459 14.62 16.11 24.40
CA LEU A 459 13.57 15.10 24.52
C LEU A 459 12.43 15.35 23.53
N ALA A 460 12.04 14.28 22.86
CA ALA A 460 10.76 14.22 22.16
C ALA A 460 10.01 12.95 22.56
N VAL A 461 8.69 13.07 22.62
CA VAL A 461 7.82 12.05 23.21
C VAL A 461 6.80 11.62 22.16
N VAL A 462 6.78 10.34 21.79
CA VAL A 462 5.78 9.77 20.88
C VAL A 462 4.77 8.99 21.70
N VAL A 463 3.52 9.42 21.68
CA VAL A 463 2.42 8.85 22.48
C VAL A 463 1.57 7.93 21.58
N PRO A 464 1.90 6.64 21.43
CA PRO A 464 1.04 5.69 20.73
C PRO A 464 -0.22 5.38 21.54
N CYS A 465 -1.21 4.86 20.83
CA CYS A 465 -2.40 4.23 21.40
C CYS A 465 -2.34 2.71 21.21
N VAL A 466 -3.48 2.01 21.30
CA VAL A 466 -3.56 0.55 21.08
C VAL A 466 -2.95 0.22 19.72
N THR A 467 -1.73 -0.30 19.76
CA THR A 467 -0.95 -0.51 18.55
C THR A 467 -1.31 -1.86 17.96
N VAL A 468 -1.67 -1.89 16.67
CA VAL A 468 -2.10 -3.08 15.94
C VAL A 468 -1.21 -3.26 14.72
N GLY A 469 -0.89 -4.50 14.37
CA GLY A 469 -0.12 -4.81 13.17
C GLY A 469 0.60 -6.15 13.28
N PRO A 470 1.37 -6.54 12.25
CA PRO A 470 2.10 -7.81 12.25
C PRO A 470 3.15 -7.86 13.38
N ILE A 471 3.23 -8.98 14.10
CA ILE A 471 4.22 -9.19 15.17
C ILE A 471 5.54 -9.71 14.59
N LEU A 472 6.67 -9.09 14.95
CA LEU A 472 8.00 -9.59 14.59
C LEU A 472 8.48 -10.63 15.61
N GLN A 473 8.21 -10.38 16.89
CA GLN A 473 8.50 -11.28 18.00
C GLN A 473 7.71 -12.61 17.90
N PRO A 474 8.18 -13.68 18.56
CA PRO A 474 7.51 -14.98 18.51
C PRO A 474 6.24 -15.06 19.36
N SER A 475 6.12 -14.26 20.43
CA SER A 475 4.98 -14.30 21.36
C SER A 475 3.93 -13.23 21.09
N VAL A 476 2.66 -13.55 21.35
CA VAL A 476 1.56 -12.59 21.26
C VAL A 476 1.71 -11.51 22.35
N ASN A 477 1.60 -10.24 21.95
CA ASN A 477 1.63 -9.11 22.88
C ASN A 477 0.22 -8.73 23.37
N PHE A 478 0.14 -7.89 24.39
CA PHE A 478 -1.12 -7.46 25.00
C PHE A 478 -2.09 -6.82 24.00
N SER A 479 -1.63 -5.93 23.11
CA SER A 479 -2.47 -5.26 22.12
C SER A 479 -3.06 -6.24 21.09
N CYS A 480 -2.26 -7.21 20.64
CA CYS A 480 -2.77 -8.30 19.78
C CYS A 480 -3.74 -9.21 20.54
N HIS A 481 -3.46 -9.53 21.81
CA HIS A 481 -4.36 -10.32 22.65
C HIS A 481 -5.71 -9.62 22.86
N HIS A 482 -5.71 -8.29 23.01
CA HIS A 482 -6.91 -7.47 23.09
C HIS A 482 -7.81 -7.61 21.84
N VAL A 483 -7.23 -7.70 20.65
CA VAL A 483 -8.00 -7.94 19.41
C VAL A 483 -8.45 -9.40 19.32
N VAL A 484 -7.55 -10.34 19.62
CA VAL A 484 -7.80 -11.79 19.55
C VAL A 484 -8.93 -12.24 20.46
N ARG A 485 -9.03 -11.73 21.69
CA ARG A 485 -10.08 -12.14 22.65
C ARG A 485 -11.50 -11.85 22.14
N TYR A 486 -11.69 -10.78 21.37
CA TYR A 486 -12.98 -10.44 20.77
C TYR A 486 -13.19 -11.17 19.44
N LEU A 487 -12.13 -11.32 18.64
CA LEU A 487 -12.19 -12.08 17.39
C LEU A 487 -12.63 -13.52 17.65
N THR A 488 -12.07 -14.17 18.67
CA THR A 488 -12.31 -15.58 19.00
C THR A 488 -13.52 -15.82 19.91
N GLY A 489 -14.23 -14.78 20.31
CA GLY A 489 -15.35 -14.90 21.25
C GLY A 489 -14.96 -15.31 22.68
N ALA A 490 -13.67 -15.31 23.00
CA ALA A 490 -13.19 -15.62 24.35
C ALA A 490 -13.71 -14.61 25.40
N ALA A 491 -13.95 -13.37 24.98
CA ALA A 491 -14.74 -12.41 25.75
C ALA A 491 -16.24 -12.62 25.43
N ALA A 492 -17.04 -12.96 26.44
CA ALA A 492 -18.49 -13.15 26.28
C ALA A 492 -19.23 -11.86 25.91
N THR A 493 -18.71 -10.73 26.39
CA THR A 493 -19.27 -9.39 26.20
C THR A 493 -18.16 -8.40 25.87
N TYR A 494 -18.54 -7.22 25.38
CA TYR A 494 -17.63 -6.09 25.23
C TYR A 494 -18.19 -4.84 25.92
N PRO A 495 -17.33 -3.98 26.50
CA PRO A 495 -17.78 -2.77 27.18
C PRO A 495 -18.22 -1.69 26.19
N ASN A 496 -19.17 -0.84 26.60
CA ASN A 496 -19.55 0.37 25.89
C ASN A 496 -18.44 1.44 26.00
N ALA A 497 -17.36 1.24 25.25
CA ALA A 497 -16.14 2.05 25.36
C ALA A 497 -15.50 2.33 24.00
N VAL A 498 -14.77 3.43 23.92
CA VAL A 498 -13.98 3.83 22.74
C VAL A 498 -12.51 3.55 22.94
N ALA A 499 -11.78 3.28 21.86
CA ALA A 499 -10.33 3.14 21.90
C ALA A 499 -9.68 3.74 20.64
N ALA A 500 -8.48 4.27 20.84
CA ALA A 500 -7.59 4.75 19.80
C ALA A 500 -6.71 3.61 19.28
N TYR A 501 -6.47 3.56 17.97
CA TYR A 501 -5.62 2.58 17.30
C TYR A 501 -4.61 3.23 16.34
N ALA A 502 -3.45 2.61 16.20
CA ALA A 502 -2.41 2.97 15.23
C ALA A 502 -1.68 1.73 14.73
N ASP A 503 -1.15 1.77 13.51
CA ASP A 503 -0.33 0.68 12.98
C ASP A 503 1.07 0.69 13.61
N VAL A 504 1.57 -0.48 13.98
CA VAL A 504 2.92 -0.61 14.58
C VAL A 504 4.04 -0.04 13.71
N ARG A 505 3.88 -0.08 12.37
CA ARG A 505 4.85 0.51 11.43
C ARG A 505 4.79 2.03 11.45
N ASP A 506 3.59 2.61 11.60
CA ASP A 506 3.43 4.06 11.70
C ASP A 506 4.04 4.56 13.01
N VAL A 507 3.82 3.83 14.11
CA VAL A 507 4.44 4.11 15.41
C VAL A 507 5.96 4.08 15.26
N ALA A 508 6.54 3.06 14.63
CA ALA A 508 8.00 2.99 14.42
C ALA A 508 8.52 4.15 13.54
N ARG A 509 7.84 4.48 12.44
CA ARG A 509 8.20 5.64 11.60
C ARG A 509 8.10 6.95 12.36
N ALA A 510 7.08 7.13 13.21
CA ALA A 510 6.92 8.31 14.05
C ALA A 510 8.14 8.54 14.95
N HIS A 511 8.66 7.47 15.57
CA HIS A 511 9.87 7.56 16.40
C HIS A 511 11.07 8.05 15.60
N VAL A 512 11.31 7.47 14.43
CA VAL A 512 12.47 7.83 13.60
C VAL A 512 12.34 9.23 13.02
N LEU A 513 11.16 9.63 12.54
CA LEU A 513 10.91 10.99 12.04
C LEU A 513 11.13 12.04 13.14
N VAL A 514 10.60 11.79 14.34
CA VAL A 514 10.80 12.69 15.48
C VAL A 514 12.28 12.77 15.85
N TYR A 515 13.04 11.69 15.77
CA TYR A 515 14.48 11.70 16.01
C TYR A 515 15.28 12.49 14.96
N GLU A 516 14.97 12.31 13.67
CA GLU A 516 15.69 12.93 12.55
C GLU A 516 15.43 14.44 12.42
N HIS A 517 14.23 14.90 12.76
CA HIS A 517 13.91 16.32 12.66
C HIS A 517 14.48 17.10 13.86
N HIS A 518 15.57 17.83 13.65
CA HIS A 518 16.26 18.61 14.70
C HIS A 518 15.37 19.57 15.50
N GLY A 519 14.30 20.11 14.88
CA GLY A 519 13.34 20.99 15.55
C GLY A 519 12.26 20.28 16.38
N ALA A 520 12.14 18.95 16.29
CA ALA A 520 11.10 18.23 17.01
C ALA A 520 11.37 18.19 18.54
N ARG A 521 10.36 18.48 19.35
CA ARG A 521 10.47 18.52 20.82
C ARG A 521 9.12 18.40 21.47
N GLY A 522 9.09 17.89 22.69
CA GLY A 522 7.84 17.65 23.42
C GLY A 522 7.02 16.51 22.80
N ARG A 523 5.71 16.52 23.05
CA ARG A 523 4.80 15.39 22.78
C ARG A 523 4.35 15.33 21.31
N TYR A 524 4.06 14.13 20.82
CA TYR A 524 3.55 13.83 19.49
C TYR A 524 2.55 12.68 19.61
N LEU A 525 1.27 12.95 19.35
CA LEU A 525 0.26 11.89 19.40
C LEU A 525 0.32 10.99 18.17
N CYS A 526 0.58 9.70 18.38
CA CYS A 526 0.61 8.70 17.32
C CYS A 526 -0.69 7.89 17.30
N ILE A 527 -1.80 8.57 16.96
CA ILE A 527 -3.14 7.99 16.84
C ILE A 527 -3.54 8.00 15.36
N GLY A 528 -3.95 6.85 14.82
CA GLY A 528 -4.44 6.73 13.45
C GLY A 528 -5.95 6.83 13.35
N THR A 529 -6.68 6.23 14.30
CA THR A 529 -8.16 6.17 14.29
C THR A 529 -8.68 5.97 15.71
N VAL A 530 -9.83 6.58 16.05
CA VAL A 530 -10.57 6.32 17.30
C VAL A 530 -11.95 5.78 16.92
N ILE A 531 -12.29 4.60 17.42
CA ILE A 531 -13.58 3.97 17.14
C ILE A 531 -14.18 3.36 18.40
N HIS A 532 -15.51 3.23 18.39
CA HIS A 532 -16.23 2.49 19.41
C HIS A 532 -15.92 0.99 19.33
N ARG A 533 -16.00 0.28 20.46
CA ARG A 533 -15.76 -1.17 20.52
C ARG A 533 -16.62 -1.95 19.51
N ALA A 534 -17.91 -1.66 19.44
CA ALA A 534 -18.82 -2.28 18.47
C ALA A 534 -18.35 -2.15 17.01
N GLU A 535 -17.76 -1.01 16.66
CA GLU A 535 -17.24 -0.77 15.31
C GLU A 535 -15.97 -1.60 15.03
N LEU A 536 -15.09 -1.78 16.02
CA LEU A 536 -13.98 -2.74 15.91
C LEU A 536 -14.52 -4.14 15.63
N LEU A 537 -15.52 -4.60 16.39
CA LEU A 537 -16.06 -5.95 16.27
C LEU A 537 -16.79 -6.14 14.92
N ARG A 538 -17.46 -5.11 14.41
CA ARG A 538 -18.02 -5.09 13.04
C ARG A 538 -16.92 -5.29 12.01
N MET A 539 -15.82 -4.54 12.09
CA MET A 539 -14.68 -4.70 11.18
C MET A 539 -14.07 -6.10 11.26
N LEU A 540 -13.89 -6.64 12.47
CA LEU A 540 -13.37 -7.99 12.68
C LEU A 540 -14.28 -9.05 12.05
N LYS A 541 -15.59 -8.93 12.23
CA LYS A 541 -16.59 -9.84 11.64
C LYS A 541 -16.62 -9.76 10.12
N GLU A 542 -16.46 -8.58 9.54
CA GLU A 542 -16.42 -8.41 8.08
C GLU A 542 -15.11 -8.91 7.46
N LEU A 543 -13.98 -8.70 8.14
CA LEU A 543 -12.67 -9.13 7.68
C LEU A 543 -12.48 -10.64 7.85
N PHE A 544 -12.98 -11.18 8.95
CA PHE A 544 -12.79 -12.58 9.33
C PHE A 544 -14.10 -13.22 9.84
N PRO A 545 -15.11 -13.36 8.97
CA PRO A 545 -16.43 -13.90 9.33
C PRO A 545 -16.40 -15.35 9.82
N GLN A 546 -15.29 -16.06 9.63
CA GLN A 546 -15.07 -17.42 10.12
C GLN A 546 -14.91 -17.55 11.64
N TYR A 547 -14.58 -16.47 12.35
CA TYR A 547 -14.39 -16.53 13.80
C TYR A 547 -15.67 -16.13 14.54
N PRO A 548 -15.92 -16.70 15.73
CA PRO A 548 -17.08 -16.38 16.54
C PRO A 548 -16.88 -15.02 17.25
N VAL A 549 -16.86 -13.93 16.47
CA VAL A 549 -16.64 -12.58 16.99
C VAL A 549 -17.71 -12.24 18.03
N THR A 550 -17.29 -11.75 19.19
CA THR A 550 -18.19 -11.30 20.26
C THR A 550 -19.25 -10.34 19.71
N SER A 551 -20.48 -10.40 20.23
CA SER A 551 -21.59 -9.59 19.69
C SER A 551 -22.42 -8.86 20.74
N LYS A 552 -22.30 -9.21 22.03
CA LYS A 552 -23.09 -8.63 23.12
C LYS A 552 -22.35 -7.49 23.81
N CYS A 553 -23.04 -6.37 24.00
CA CYS A 553 -22.55 -5.24 24.79
C CYS A 553 -22.85 -5.49 26.28
N GLU A 554 -21.95 -5.12 27.19
CA GLU A 554 -22.17 -5.21 28.64
C GLU A 554 -23.31 -4.29 29.11
N ASP A 555 -23.44 -3.14 28.45
CA ASP A 555 -24.40 -2.08 28.77
C ASP A 555 -25.54 -2.03 27.74
N GLU A 556 -26.12 -3.19 27.38
CA GLU A 556 -27.23 -3.27 26.42
C GLU A 556 -28.40 -2.37 26.85
N GLY A 557 -28.70 -1.34 26.04
CA GLY A 557 -29.76 -0.35 26.29
C GLY A 557 -29.28 1.06 26.62
N ASN A 558 -28.00 1.24 26.94
CA ASN A 558 -27.41 2.56 27.20
C ASN A 558 -26.96 3.26 25.90
N GLN A 559 -26.86 4.60 25.93
CA GLN A 559 -26.35 5.36 24.80
C GLN A 559 -24.87 5.01 24.54
N MET A 560 -24.55 4.70 23.29
CA MET A 560 -23.20 4.31 22.89
C MET A 560 -22.20 5.46 23.07
N VAL A 561 -21.05 5.18 23.70
CA VAL A 561 -20.00 6.18 23.93
C VAL A 561 -19.44 6.65 22.59
N LYS A 562 -19.42 7.97 22.38
CA LYS A 562 -18.96 8.56 21.12
C LYS A 562 -17.43 8.60 21.06
N PRO A 563 -16.82 8.26 19.91
CA PRO A 563 -15.39 8.48 19.68
C PRO A 563 -15.01 9.93 19.93
N TYR A 564 -13.90 10.14 20.63
CA TYR A 564 -13.35 11.46 20.89
C TYR A 564 -12.46 11.94 19.72
N LYS A 565 -12.33 13.27 19.55
CA LYS A 565 -11.54 13.90 18.48
C LYS A 565 -10.10 14.10 18.90
N PHE A 566 -9.13 13.72 18.07
CA PHE A 566 -7.68 13.88 18.29
C PHE A 566 -6.99 14.65 17.15
N SER A 567 -5.81 15.22 17.42
CA SER A 567 -4.91 15.76 16.40
C SER A 567 -3.69 14.87 16.26
N ASN A 568 -3.26 14.64 15.03
CA ASN A 568 -1.95 14.05 14.70
C ASN A 568 -1.15 14.99 13.77
N GLN A 569 -1.54 16.26 13.72
CA GLN A 569 -0.98 17.26 12.80
C GLN A 569 0.54 17.36 12.96
N ARG A 570 1.06 17.36 14.20
CA ARG A 570 2.49 17.46 14.44
C ARG A 570 3.30 16.31 13.84
N LEU A 571 2.76 15.09 13.77
CA LEU A 571 3.42 13.98 13.09
C LEU A 571 3.25 14.05 11.57
N ARG A 572 2.09 14.52 11.09
CA ARG A 572 1.87 14.77 9.65
C ARG A 572 2.79 15.86 9.11
N ASP A 573 3.09 16.89 9.92
CA ASP A 573 4.03 17.95 9.60
C ASP A 573 5.47 17.42 9.47
N LEU A 574 5.79 16.31 10.15
CA LEU A 574 7.05 15.57 9.97
C LEU A 574 6.99 14.55 8.81
N GLY A 575 5.90 14.53 8.03
CA GLY A 575 5.74 13.63 6.89
C GLY A 575 5.20 12.23 7.21
N LEU A 576 4.65 12.00 8.42
CA LEU A 576 4.05 10.70 8.76
C LEU A 576 2.66 10.53 8.14
N GLU A 577 2.49 9.47 7.34
CA GLU A 577 1.20 8.97 6.91
C GLU A 577 0.78 7.75 7.72
N PHE A 578 -0.48 7.76 8.18
CA PHE A 578 -1.07 6.68 8.97
C PHE A 578 -1.73 5.63 8.08
N THR A 579 -1.41 4.37 8.35
CA THR A 579 -2.00 3.18 7.74
C THR A 579 -3.45 3.00 8.22
N PRO A 580 -4.41 2.70 7.34
CA PRO A 580 -5.80 2.47 7.74
C PRO A 580 -5.96 1.27 8.69
N LEU A 581 -6.71 1.45 9.77
CA LEU A 581 -6.93 0.42 10.80
C LEU A 581 -7.42 -0.92 10.23
N ARG A 582 -8.30 -0.90 9.24
CA ARG A 582 -8.81 -2.12 8.58
C ARG A 582 -7.69 -2.96 7.98
N LYS A 583 -6.68 -2.31 7.36
CA LYS A 583 -5.49 -2.97 6.82
C LYS A 583 -4.61 -3.51 7.95
N SER A 584 -4.39 -2.72 8.99
CA SER A 584 -3.62 -3.14 10.17
C SER A 584 -4.20 -4.37 10.86
N LEU A 585 -5.52 -4.42 11.03
CA LEU A 585 -6.24 -5.57 11.62
C LEU A 585 -6.09 -6.82 10.74
N HIS A 586 -6.28 -6.68 9.43
CA HIS A 586 -6.14 -7.79 8.49
C HIS A 586 -4.74 -8.40 8.55
N GLU A 587 -3.71 -7.59 8.37
CA GLU A 587 -2.32 -8.05 8.35
C GLU A 587 -1.84 -8.56 9.72
N ALA A 588 -2.37 -8.01 10.82
CA ALA A 588 -2.11 -8.53 12.17
C ALA A 588 -2.68 -9.95 12.35
N ILE A 589 -3.93 -10.17 11.96
CA ILE A 589 -4.60 -11.48 12.11
C ILE A 589 -3.99 -12.52 11.18
N GLU A 590 -3.69 -12.17 9.92
CA GLU A 590 -2.94 -13.05 9.01
C GLU A 590 -1.55 -13.39 9.58
N CYS A 591 -0.86 -12.43 10.18
CA CYS A 591 0.43 -12.69 10.83
C CYS A 591 0.29 -13.68 12.00
N LEU A 592 -0.74 -13.52 12.84
CA LEU A 592 -1.01 -14.44 13.95
C LEU A 592 -1.40 -15.84 13.47
N GLN A 593 -2.19 -15.95 12.39
CA GLN A 593 -2.50 -17.22 11.74
C GLN A 593 -1.23 -17.90 11.20
N ARG A 594 -0.40 -17.17 10.45
CA ARG A 594 0.88 -17.68 9.89
C ARG A 594 1.84 -18.15 10.98
N LYS A 595 1.88 -17.48 12.13
CA LYS A 595 2.70 -17.85 13.28
C LYS A 595 2.07 -18.91 14.19
N GLY A 596 0.89 -19.42 13.85
CA GLY A 596 0.21 -20.50 14.59
C GLY A 596 -0.48 -20.06 15.88
N HIS A 597 -0.64 -18.75 16.12
CA HIS A 597 -1.33 -18.20 17.30
C HIS A 597 -2.86 -18.15 17.14
N LEU A 598 -3.35 -18.25 15.91
CA LEU A 598 -4.78 -18.35 15.59
C LEU A 598 -5.04 -19.50 14.61
N PRO A 599 -6.13 -20.28 14.79
CA PRO A 599 -6.49 -21.31 13.83
C PRO A 599 -7.02 -20.69 12.54
N VAL A 600 -6.63 -21.18 11.36
CA VAL A 600 -7.24 -20.77 10.09
C VAL A 600 -8.58 -21.49 9.97
N VAL A 601 -9.69 -20.78 10.15
CA VAL A 601 -11.05 -21.33 10.04
C VAL A 601 -11.61 -20.97 8.66
N THR A 602 -12.01 -21.96 7.87
CA THR A 602 -12.64 -21.77 6.56
C THR A 602 -14.15 -21.89 6.74
N LEU A 603 -14.93 -20.93 6.21
CA LEU A 603 -16.39 -20.94 6.32
C LEU A 603 -16.97 -22.15 5.58
N GLY A 604 -17.34 -23.18 6.35
CA GLY A 604 -17.99 -24.38 5.82
C GLY A 604 -17.35 -25.68 6.28
N ILE A 605 -17.05 -25.84 7.58
CA ILE A 605 -17.18 -27.08 8.38
C ILE A 605 -17.03 -26.63 9.84
N THR A 606 -18.06 -26.81 10.66
CA THR A 606 -17.96 -26.72 12.12
C THR A 606 -17.09 -27.88 12.60
N ILE A 607 -15.81 -27.66 12.84
CA ILE A 607 -15.06 -28.57 13.72
C ILE A 607 -15.38 -28.12 15.14
N THR A 608 -16.43 -28.72 15.72
CA THR A 608 -16.71 -28.60 17.15
C THR A 608 -15.55 -29.27 17.91
N ILE A 609 -14.55 -28.50 18.34
CA ILE A 609 -13.65 -28.96 19.39
C ILE A 609 -14.34 -28.62 20.71
N THR A 610 -15.17 -29.54 21.19
CA THR A 610 -15.59 -29.54 22.59
C THR A 610 -14.32 -29.65 23.44
N MET A 611 -14.03 -28.62 24.23
CA MET A 611 -13.14 -28.68 25.38
C MET A 611 -13.79 -29.55 26.46
N SER A 612 -13.80 -30.86 26.24
CA SER A 612 -13.95 -31.85 27.30
C SER A 612 -12.54 -32.24 27.74
N SER A 613 -12.18 -31.79 28.94
CA SER A 613 -11.26 -32.41 29.89
C SER A 613 -10.09 -33.21 29.32
N ILE A 614 -8.88 -32.68 29.50
CA ILE A 614 -7.59 -33.37 29.69
C ILE A 614 -7.62 -34.87 29.33
N SER A 615 -7.19 -35.22 28.11
CA SER A 615 -6.51 -36.50 27.84
C SER A 615 -5.81 -36.52 26.47
N ASN A 616 -4.48 -36.64 26.54
CA ASN A 616 -3.48 -37.16 25.60
C ASN A 616 -3.24 -36.53 24.21
N ASP A 617 -2.04 -35.95 24.15
CA ASP A 617 -1.16 -35.59 23.02
C ASP A 617 -1.23 -36.53 21.79
N ASN A 618 -1.59 -35.96 20.64
CA ASN A 618 -1.25 -36.51 19.30
C ASN A 618 -1.32 -35.45 18.17
N ASN A 619 -2.11 -34.38 18.32
CA ASN A 619 -2.31 -33.37 17.26
C ASN A 619 -1.23 -32.26 17.20
N GLY A 620 -0.54 -31.98 18.32
CA GLY A 620 0.58 -31.02 18.37
C GLY A 620 1.83 -31.53 17.66
N ASP A 621 2.07 -32.85 17.72
CA ASP A 621 3.22 -33.50 17.10
C ASP A 621 3.09 -33.60 15.59
N GLN A 622 1.90 -33.87 15.04
CA GLN A 622 1.70 -33.90 13.58
C GLN A 622 1.95 -32.54 12.92
N LYS A 623 1.51 -31.43 13.53
CA LYS A 623 1.78 -30.07 13.03
C LYS A 623 3.26 -29.69 13.14
N ARG A 624 3.96 -30.09 14.22
CA ARG A 624 5.42 -29.91 14.33
C ARG A 624 6.19 -30.77 13.33
N GLN A 625 5.76 -32.00 13.09
CA GLN A 625 6.37 -32.89 12.09
C GLN A 625 6.18 -32.34 10.67
N GLN A 626 4.99 -31.84 10.31
CA GLN A 626 4.73 -31.22 8.99
C GLN A 626 5.61 -29.98 8.74
N GLN A 627 5.78 -29.11 9.75
CA GLN A 627 6.65 -27.92 9.64
C GLN A 627 8.15 -28.26 9.51
N GLN A 628 8.57 -29.48 9.80
CA GLN A 628 9.96 -29.93 9.67
C GLN A 628 10.21 -30.79 8.42
N GLN A 629 9.16 -31.19 7.71
CA GLN A 629 9.29 -32.04 6.52
C GLN A 629 9.99 -31.31 5.38
N LEU A 630 10.97 -31.99 4.81
CA LEU A 630 11.65 -31.56 3.61
C LEU A 630 10.85 -32.02 2.39
N VAL A 631 10.51 -31.10 1.50
CA VAL A 631 9.86 -31.39 0.21
C VAL A 631 10.71 -30.88 -0.94
N CYS A 632 10.64 -31.53 -2.10
CA CYS A 632 11.37 -31.11 -3.28
C CYS A 632 10.42 -30.55 -4.35
N VAL A 633 10.76 -29.42 -4.98
CA VAL A 633 10.02 -28.86 -6.12
C VAL A 633 10.91 -28.84 -7.36
N THR A 634 10.49 -29.53 -8.41
CA THR A 634 11.16 -29.45 -9.72
C THR A 634 10.56 -28.30 -10.54
N GLY A 635 11.38 -27.65 -11.37
CA GLY A 635 10.88 -26.55 -12.22
C GLY A 635 10.56 -25.27 -11.44
N ALA A 636 11.14 -25.11 -10.26
CA ALA A 636 10.87 -24.01 -9.32
C ALA A 636 11.12 -22.61 -9.92
N GLY A 637 12.11 -22.46 -10.81
CA GLY A 637 12.40 -21.17 -11.46
C GLY A 637 11.34 -20.72 -12.49
N GLY A 638 10.35 -21.56 -12.77
CA GLY A 638 9.25 -21.26 -13.68
C GLY A 638 8.06 -20.57 -13.00
N PHE A 639 7.05 -20.23 -13.81
CA PHE A 639 5.91 -19.43 -13.34
C PHE A 639 5.10 -20.14 -12.23
N ILE A 640 4.58 -21.34 -12.48
CA ILE A 640 3.84 -22.11 -11.47
C ILE A 640 4.77 -22.57 -10.34
N GLY A 641 5.96 -23.08 -10.69
CA GLY A 641 6.91 -23.64 -9.74
C GLY A 641 7.32 -22.65 -8.64
N SER A 642 7.56 -21.39 -8.98
CA SER A 642 7.95 -20.36 -8.01
C SER A 642 6.84 -20.03 -7.02
N TRP A 643 5.58 -20.05 -7.47
CA TRP A 643 4.41 -19.90 -6.60
C TRP A 643 4.18 -21.12 -5.71
N VAL A 644 4.42 -22.34 -6.20
CA VAL A 644 4.39 -23.56 -5.38
C VAL A 644 5.45 -23.50 -4.27
N VAL A 645 6.68 -23.08 -4.59
CA VAL A 645 7.74 -22.87 -3.59
C VAL A 645 7.30 -21.85 -2.55
N ARG A 646 6.77 -20.70 -2.99
CA ARG A 646 6.26 -19.65 -2.09
C ARG A 646 5.17 -20.18 -1.16
N GLU A 647 4.20 -20.92 -1.69
CA GLU A 647 3.10 -21.49 -0.90
C GLU A 647 3.60 -22.49 0.15
N LEU A 648 4.54 -23.37 -0.22
CA LEU A 648 5.14 -24.34 0.70
C LEU A 648 5.98 -23.66 1.78
N LEU A 649 6.75 -22.63 1.44
CA LEU A 649 7.48 -21.82 2.42
C LEU A 649 6.52 -21.11 3.38
N LEU A 650 5.42 -20.54 2.91
CA LEU A 650 4.41 -19.91 3.78
C LEU A 650 3.76 -20.89 4.75
N ARG A 651 3.66 -22.16 4.36
CA ARG A 651 3.10 -23.26 5.20
C ARG A 651 4.10 -23.88 6.17
N GLY A 652 5.34 -23.40 6.19
CA GLY A 652 6.35 -23.85 7.15
C GLY A 652 7.29 -24.95 6.63
N TYR A 653 7.07 -25.51 5.44
CA TYR A 653 7.93 -26.58 4.91
C TYR A 653 9.38 -26.14 4.69
N ARG A 654 10.30 -27.09 4.81
CA ARG A 654 11.66 -26.96 4.24
C ARG A 654 11.57 -27.35 2.78
N VAL A 655 11.97 -26.45 1.89
CA VAL A 655 11.84 -26.63 0.45
C VAL A 655 13.22 -26.79 -0.17
N ARG A 656 13.42 -27.91 -0.85
CA ARG A 656 14.53 -28.09 -1.78
C ARG A 656 14.01 -27.89 -3.18
N THR A 657 14.75 -27.22 -4.04
CA THR A 657 14.34 -27.03 -5.43
C THR A 657 15.41 -27.55 -6.37
N THR A 658 14.98 -28.12 -7.50
CA THR A 658 15.91 -28.47 -8.58
C THR A 658 15.89 -27.41 -9.66
N VAL A 659 17.09 -26.95 -10.01
CA VAL A 659 17.34 -26.01 -11.10
C VAL A 659 18.58 -26.48 -11.85
N ARG A 660 18.64 -26.25 -13.17
CA ARG A 660 19.80 -26.67 -13.98
C ARG A 660 21.10 -25.96 -13.58
N ASP A 661 20.99 -24.71 -13.16
CA ASP A 661 22.09 -23.92 -12.62
C ASP A 661 21.58 -23.08 -11.43
N PRO A 662 21.96 -23.41 -10.18
CA PRO A 662 21.61 -22.63 -8.99
C PRO A 662 22.11 -21.19 -8.99
N ALA A 663 23.24 -20.90 -9.65
CA ALA A 663 23.85 -19.58 -9.69
C ALA A 663 23.22 -18.67 -10.76
N ASP A 664 22.41 -19.22 -11.65
CA ASP A 664 21.75 -18.47 -12.71
C ASP A 664 20.84 -17.39 -12.11
N ARG A 665 21.09 -16.14 -12.51
CA ARG A 665 20.35 -14.95 -12.07
C ARG A 665 18.85 -15.06 -12.31
N LYS A 666 18.38 -15.90 -13.25
CA LYS A 666 16.95 -16.16 -13.44
C LYS A 666 16.26 -16.70 -12.19
N ASN A 667 16.99 -17.39 -11.30
CA ASN A 667 16.45 -17.98 -10.08
C ASN A 667 16.46 -17.02 -8.87
N ALA A 668 16.99 -15.80 -9.02
CA ALA A 668 17.11 -14.84 -7.91
C ALA A 668 15.76 -14.54 -7.23
N HIS A 669 14.66 -14.58 -7.98
CA HIS A 669 13.30 -14.39 -7.45
C HIS A 669 12.88 -15.44 -6.42
N LEU A 670 13.50 -16.62 -6.41
CA LEU A 670 13.24 -17.67 -5.40
C LEU A 670 13.92 -17.35 -4.08
N LEU A 671 15.13 -16.80 -4.13
CA LEU A 671 15.90 -16.42 -2.93
C LEU A 671 15.29 -15.21 -2.22
N ALA A 672 14.54 -14.37 -2.95
CA ALA A 672 13.82 -13.22 -2.41
C ALA A 672 12.48 -13.58 -1.74
N LEU A 673 12.09 -14.86 -1.67
CA LEU A 673 10.83 -15.28 -1.04
C LEU A 673 10.94 -15.25 0.48
N GLU A 674 9.83 -14.91 1.14
CA GLU A 674 9.74 -14.93 2.60
C GLU A 674 10.02 -16.36 3.13
N GLY A 675 10.97 -16.47 4.07
CA GLY A 675 11.42 -17.75 4.63
C GLY A 675 12.42 -18.52 3.76
N ALA A 676 12.82 -18.00 2.58
CA ALA A 676 13.78 -18.67 1.71
C ALA A 676 15.16 -18.83 2.35
N HIS A 677 15.67 -17.80 3.00
CA HIS A 677 17.01 -17.85 3.62
C HIS A 677 17.17 -18.99 4.65
N GLU A 678 16.11 -19.34 5.36
CA GLU A 678 16.13 -20.37 6.41
C GLU A 678 15.76 -21.75 5.86
N ARG A 679 14.81 -21.81 4.93
CA ARG A 679 14.09 -23.05 4.58
C ARG A 679 14.15 -23.41 3.11
N LEU A 680 14.72 -22.57 2.24
CA LEU A 680 14.89 -22.88 0.82
C LEU A 680 16.34 -23.28 0.50
N SER A 681 16.51 -24.38 -0.24
CA SER A 681 17.81 -24.77 -0.79
C SER A 681 17.69 -25.08 -2.27
N LEU A 682 18.56 -24.48 -3.09
CA LEU A 682 18.63 -24.74 -4.52
C LEU A 682 19.67 -25.84 -4.76
N ARG A 683 19.29 -26.86 -5.53
CA ARG A 683 20.16 -27.96 -5.96
C ARG A 683 20.24 -28.00 -7.47
N ARG A 684 21.44 -28.26 -7.96
CA ARG A 684 21.67 -28.53 -9.36
C ARG A 684 21.13 -29.92 -9.69
N ALA A 685 20.09 -30.00 -10.51
CA ALA A 685 19.60 -31.24 -11.08
C ALA A 685 18.74 -30.95 -12.32
N ASP A 686 18.86 -31.82 -13.32
CA ASP A 686 18.00 -31.88 -14.49
C ASP A 686 17.04 -33.08 -14.36
N VAL A 687 15.85 -33.02 -14.94
CA VAL A 687 14.90 -34.15 -14.88
C VAL A 687 15.36 -35.34 -15.74
N LEU A 688 16.28 -35.11 -16.68
CA LEU A 688 16.95 -36.17 -17.43
C LEU A 688 18.19 -36.73 -16.69
N ASP A 689 18.66 -36.05 -15.65
CA ASP A 689 19.78 -36.51 -14.81
C ASP A 689 19.24 -37.31 -13.61
N PHE A 690 19.07 -38.62 -13.81
CA PHE A 690 18.53 -39.51 -12.81
C PHE A 690 19.33 -39.50 -11.49
N ALA A 691 20.67 -39.48 -11.56
CA ALA A 691 21.53 -39.43 -10.38
C ALA A 691 21.37 -38.11 -9.62
N GLY A 692 21.26 -37.00 -10.35
CA GLY A 692 20.94 -35.69 -9.77
C GLY A 692 19.57 -35.66 -9.09
N LEU A 693 18.55 -36.33 -9.64
CA LEU A 693 17.23 -36.47 -9.03
C LEU A 693 17.27 -37.29 -7.74
N LEU A 694 17.99 -38.42 -7.70
CA LEU A 694 18.16 -39.21 -6.47
C LEU A 694 18.77 -38.35 -5.36
N ALA A 695 19.85 -37.63 -5.67
CA ALA A 695 20.49 -36.72 -4.71
C ALA A 695 19.56 -35.58 -4.26
N ALA A 696 18.73 -35.07 -5.16
CA ALA A 696 17.75 -34.03 -4.83
C ALA A 696 16.61 -34.57 -3.95
N PHE A 697 16.15 -35.80 -4.16
CA PHE A 697 15.01 -36.37 -3.44
C PHE A 697 15.41 -37.07 -2.13
N ALA A 698 16.70 -37.31 -1.90
CA ALA A 698 17.20 -37.90 -0.67
C ALA A 698 16.69 -37.13 0.58
N GLY A 699 15.95 -37.86 1.43
CA GLY A 699 15.35 -37.34 2.66
C GLY A 699 14.11 -36.46 2.47
N CYS A 700 13.58 -36.36 1.24
CA CYS A 700 12.34 -35.64 0.98
C CYS A 700 11.12 -36.50 1.29
N HIS A 701 10.16 -35.95 2.05
CA HIS A 701 8.88 -36.58 2.32
C HIS A 701 7.91 -36.45 1.14
N GLY A 702 8.07 -35.43 0.30
CA GLY A 702 7.23 -35.19 -0.88
C GLY A 702 7.99 -34.56 -2.04
N VAL A 703 7.49 -34.80 -3.25
CA VAL A 703 8.01 -34.20 -4.49
C VAL A 703 6.88 -33.53 -5.25
N PHE A 704 7.09 -32.27 -5.64
CA PHE A 704 6.20 -31.50 -6.51
C PHE A 704 6.83 -31.43 -7.90
N HIS A 705 6.30 -32.21 -8.83
CA HIS A 705 6.81 -32.28 -10.18
C HIS A 705 6.10 -31.28 -11.10
N VAL A 706 6.70 -30.09 -11.24
CA VAL A 706 6.17 -28.98 -12.07
C VAL A 706 6.98 -28.81 -13.36
N ALA A 707 8.21 -29.34 -13.41
CA ALA A 707 9.13 -29.16 -14.54
C ALA A 707 8.58 -29.78 -15.84
N CYS A 708 8.30 -28.94 -16.83
CA CYS A 708 7.96 -29.36 -18.19
C CYS A 708 8.26 -28.19 -19.15
N PRO A 709 8.88 -28.43 -20.32
CA PRO A 709 8.95 -27.41 -21.36
C PRO A 709 7.54 -27.08 -21.86
N LEU A 710 7.33 -25.83 -22.25
CA LEU A 710 6.01 -25.36 -22.70
C LEU A 710 5.93 -25.12 -24.23
N SER A 711 7.04 -25.28 -24.96
CA SER A 711 7.11 -24.93 -26.38
C SER A 711 6.93 -26.16 -27.28
N ASN A 712 5.96 -26.12 -28.19
CA ASN A 712 5.77 -27.11 -29.27
C ASN A 712 6.95 -27.23 -30.23
N ARG A 713 7.87 -26.25 -30.21
CA ARG A 713 9.06 -26.22 -31.07
C ARG A 713 10.30 -26.74 -30.35
N ASP A 714 10.18 -27.08 -29.07
CA ASP A 714 11.31 -27.61 -28.32
C ASP A 714 11.54 -29.07 -28.75
N PRO A 715 12.71 -29.37 -29.36
CA PRO A 715 13.01 -30.73 -29.79
C PRO A 715 13.09 -31.71 -28.62
N GLU A 716 13.34 -31.22 -27.40
CA GLU A 716 13.43 -32.03 -26.19
C GLU A 716 12.09 -32.16 -25.45
N LEU A 717 11.00 -31.58 -25.96
CA LEU A 717 9.69 -31.56 -25.29
C LEU A 717 9.27 -32.96 -24.81
N MET A 718 9.36 -33.96 -25.68
CA MET A 718 8.95 -35.32 -25.35
C MET A 718 9.89 -35.96 -24.32
N ALA A 719 11.20 -35.82 -24.50
CA ALA A 719 12.19 -36.38 -23.57
C ALA A 719 12.00 -35.79 -22.16
N VAL A 720 11.93 -34.46 -22.06
CA VAL A 720 11.81 -33.80 -20.75
C VAL A 720 10.43 -34.01 -20.13
N ALA A 721 9.35 -33.95 -20.92
CA ALA A 721 8.00 -34.11 -20.38
C ALA A 721 7.67 -35.56 -20.01
N VAL A 722 8.08 -36.55 -20.82
CA VAL A 722 7.72 -37.96 -20.60
C VAL A 722 8.83 -38.70 -19.88
N ASP A 723 10.04 -38.75 -20.44
CA ASP A 723 11.16 -39.49 -19.82
C ASP A 723 11.61 -38.81 -18.53
N GLY A 724 11.63 -37.47 -18.49
CA GLY A 724 11.86 -36.71 -17.28
C GLY A 724 10.81 -36.98 -16.20
N THR A 725 9.53 -37.12 -16.57
CA THR A 725 8.48 -37.53 -15.62
C THR A 725 8.73 -38.95 -15.12
N ARG A 726 9.04 -39.92 -15.99
CA ARG A 726 9.38 -41.30 -15.58
C ARG A 726 10.57 -41.32 -14.62
N ASN A 727 11.61 -40.54 -14.91
CA ASN A 727 12.77 -40.41 -14.04
C ASN A 727 12.39 -39.84 -12.66
N VAL A 728 11.55 -38.80 -12.62
CA VAL A 728 11.10 -38.21 -11.35
C VAL A 728 10.28 -39.22 -10.54
N MET A 729 9.36 -39.95 -11.17
CA MET A 729 8.55 -40.98 -10.49
C MET A 729 9.43 -42.10 -9.95
N ASN A 730 10.35 -42.61 -10.77
CA ASN A 730 11.25 -43.69 -10.37
C ASN A 730 12.24 -43.26 -9.28
N ALA A 731 12.84 -42.06 -9.39
CA ALA A 731 13.75 -41.55 -8.37
C ALA A 731 13.02 -41.25 -7.06
N ALA A 732 11.77 -40.78 -7.12
CA ALA A 732 10.94 -40.57 -5.92
C ALA A 732 10.64 -41.91 -5.22
N ALA A 733 10.28 -42.94 -5.99
CA ALA A 733 10.08 -44.29 -5.45
C ALA A 733 11.38 -44.87 -4.84
N ASP A 734 12.51 -44.78 -5.54
CA ASP A 734 13.81 -45.29 -5.08
C ASP A 734 14.27 -44.60 -3.77
N MET A 735 13.97 -43.31 -3.60
CA MET A 735 14.31 -42.54 -2.40
C MET A 735 13.25 -42.61 -1.29
N GLY A 736 12.21 -43.43 -1.45
CA GLY A 736 11.17 -43.60 -0.44
C GLY A 736 10.32 -42.35 -0.21
N VAL A 737 10.18 -41.49 -1.21
CA VAL A 737 9.27 -40.34 -1.16
C VAL A 737 7.86 -40.86 -0.97
N ARG A 738 7.12 -40.32 0.00
CA ARG A 738 5.75 -40.77 0.29
C ARG A 738 4.80 -40.47 -0.86
N ARG A 739 4.81 -39.22 -1.32
CA ARG A 739 3.84 -38.69 -2.29
C ARG A 739 4.49 -37.78 -3.32
N VAL A 740 4.08 -37.96 -4.57
CA VAL A 740 4.35 -37.04 -5.67
C VAL A 740 3.09 -36.25 -6.00
N VAL A 741 3.21 -34.92 -6.05
CA VAL A 741 2.21 -34.04 -6.65
C VAL A 741 2.69 -33.65 -8.04
N PHE A 742 2.02 -34.16 -9.06
CA PHE A 742 2.35 -33.89 -10.45
C PHE A 742 1.50 -32.76 -11.01
N THR A 743 2.14 -31.77 -11.63
CA THR A 743 1.45 -30.72 -12.39
C THR A 743 1.20 -31.20 -13.81
N SER A 744 -0.01 -31.62 -14.12
CA SER A 744 -0.42 -31.90 -15.50
C SER A 744 -0.86 -30.61 -16.22
N SER A 745 -1.78 -30.69 -17.17
CA SER A 745 -2.35 -29.56 -17.88
C SER A 745 -3.75 -29.91 -18.36
N TYR A 746 -4.61 -28.90 -18.45
CA TYR A 746 -5.89 -28.97 -19.18
C TYR A 746 -5.75 -29.57 -20.60
N GLY A 747 -4.57 -29.46 -21.22
CA GLY A 747 -4.22 -30.14 -22.48
C GLY A 747 -4.37 -31.66 -22.45
N ALA A 748 -4.26 -32.31 -21.28
CA ALA A 748 -4.45 -33.76 -21.09
C ALA A 748 -5.91 -34.17 -20.86
N VAL A 749 -6.83 -33.21 -20.82
CA VAL A 749 -8.25 -33.45 -20.56
C VAL A 749 -9.10 -33.27 -21.81
N HIS A 750 -8.91 -32.19 -22.55
CA HIS A 750 -9.95 -31.67 -23.45
C HIS A 750 -9.86 -32.03 -24.93
N MET A 751 -8.70 -32.45 -25.41
CA MET A 751 -8.44 -32.68 -26.83
C MET A 751 -8.91 -34.08 -27.23
N ASN A 752 -10.23 -34.27 -27.28
CA ASN A 752 -10.84 -35.55 -27.64
C ASN A 752 -11.90 -35.32 -28.75
N PRO A 753 -11.67 -35.83 -29.98
CA PRO A 753 -12.56 -35.56 -31.12
C PRO A 753 -13.93 -36.24 -30.99
N ASN A 754 -14.05 -37.25 -30.12
CA ASN A 754 -15.27 -38.01 -29.91
C ASN A 754 -16.11 -37.47 -28.75
N ARG A 755 -15.69 -36.38 -28.10
CA ARG A 755 -16.41 -35.80 -26.96
C ARG A 755 -17.48 -34.82 -27.43
N SER A 756 -18.68 -34.96 -26.84
CA SER A 756 -19.76 -33.99 -27.04
C SER A 756 -19.33 -32.59 -26.58
N PRO A 757 -19.63 -31.52 -27.36
CA PRO A 757 -19.41 -30.14 -26.93
C PRO A 757 -20.15 -29.75 -25.65
N ASP A 758 -21.24 -30.45 -25.31
CA ASP A 758 -22.07 -30.19 -24.12
C ASP A 758 -21.66 -31.06 -22.91
N ALA A 759 -20.63 -31.90 -23.04
CA ALA A 759 -20.16 -32.71 -21.93
C ALA A 759 -19.48 -31.84 -20.85
N VAL A 760 -19.82 -32.08 -19.59
CA VAL A 760 -19.11 -31.48 -18.45
C VAL A 760 -17.75 -32.16 -18.31
N LEU A 761 -16.67 -31.36 -18.33
CA LEU A 761 -15.33 -31.85 -18.12
C LEU A 761 -15.05 -32.07 -16.63
N ASP A 762 -14.77 -33.31 -16.26
CA ASP A 762 -14.38 -33.70 -14.91
C ASP A 762 -13.05 -34.49 -14.91
N GLU A 763 -12.63 -34.96 -13.74
CA GLU A 763 -11.34 -35.63 -13.57
C GLU A 763 -11.25 -37.01 -14.26
N SER A 764 -12.36 -37.55 -14.76
CA SER A 764 -12.36 -38.79 -15.56
C SER A 764 -12.01 -38.55 -17.03
N CYS A 765 -12.06 -37.30 -17.50
CA CYS A 765 -11.94 -36.94 -18.90
C CYS A 765 -10.48 -36.93 -19.40
N TRP A 766 -10.18 -37.64 -20.49
CA TRP A 766 -8.86 -37.66 -21.12
C TRP A 766 -8.85 -37.14 -22.54
N SER A 767 -7.76 -36.44 -22.90
CA SER A 767 -7.43 -36.15 -24.29
C SER A 767 -7.06 -37.42 -25.03
N ASP A 768 -7.40 -37.49 -26.32
CA ASP A 768 -7.02 -38.59 -27.20
C ASP A 768 -5.56 -38.40 -27.67
N PRO A 769 -4.63 -39.32 -27.36
CA PRO A 769 -3.21 -39.13 -27.68
C PRO A 769 -2.96 -39.01 -29.19
N GLU A 770 -3.66 -39.77 -30.03
CA GLU A 770 -3.46 -39.74 -31.48
C GLU A 770 -3.90 -38.40 -32.07
N PHE A 771 -5.06 -37.92 -31.67
CA PHE A 771 -5.58 -36.61 -32.05
C PHE A 771 -4.67 -35.48 -31.56
N CYS A 772 -4.18 -35.56 -30.32
CA CYS A 772 -3.22 -34.61 -29.80
C CYS A 772 -1.94 -34.58 -30.63
N ARG A 773 -1.36 -35.75 -30.96
CA ARG A 773 -0.12 -35.84 -31.75
C ARG A 773 -0.25 -35.13 -33.09
N GLN A 774 -1.43 -35.19 -33.69
CA GLN A 774 -1.72 -34.54 -34.98
C GLN A 774 -2.02 -33.04 -34.85
N LYS A 775 -2.57 -32.57 -33.73
CA LYS A 775 -3.07 -31.19 -33.57
C LYS A 775 -2.18 -30.28 -32.73
N ASP A 776 -1.68 -30.80 -31.61
CA ASP A 776 -0.92 -30.02 -30.62
C ASP A 776 0.03 -30.92 -29.83
N MET A 777 1.32 -30.83 -30.17
CA MET A 777 2.37 -31.65 -29.55
C MET A 777 2.52 -31.43 -28.04
N TYR A 778 2.16 -30.26 -27.50
CA TYR A 778 2.19 -30.01 -26.06
C TYR A 778 1.05 -30.73 -25.36
N CYS A 779 -0.15 -30.72 -25.94
CA CYS A 779 -1.26 -31.52 -25.41
C CYS A 779 -0.91 -33.01 -25.45
N TYR A 780 -0.25 -33.47 -26.52
CA TYR A 780 0.24 -34.85 -26.61
C TYR A 780 1.26 -35.15 -25.52
N ALA A 781 2.30 -34.33 -25.38
CA ALA A 781 3.35 -34.51 -24.37
C ALA A 781 2.79 -34.52 -22.94
N LYS A 782 1.87 -33.60 -22.60
CA LYS A 782 1.23 -33.57 -21.27
C LYS A 782 0.31 -34.77 -21.03
N THR A 783 -0.41 -35.25 -22.06
CA THR A 783 -1.22 -36.47 -21.97
C THR A 783 -0.34 -37.68 -21.70
N MET A 784 0.72 -37.86 -22.49
CA MET A 784 1.66 -38.97 -22.33
C MET A 784 2.43 -38.90 -21.01
N ALA A 785 2.83 -37.71 -20.56
CA ALA A 785 3.51 -37.52 -19.28
C ALA A 785 2.60 -37.88 -18.10
N GLU A 786 1.32 -37.50 -18.14
CA GLU A 786 0.36 -37.84 -17.09
C GLU A 786 0.06 -39.35 -17.06
N MET A 787 -0.07 -39.98 -18.23
CA MET A 787 -0.20 -41.44 -18.34
C MET A 787 1.04 -42.15 -17.80
N ALA A 788 2.24 -41.69 -18.17
CA ALA A 788 3.49 -42.24 -17.66
C ALA A 788 3.63 -42.07 -16.14
N ALA A 789 3.27 -40.89 -15.59
CA ALA A 789 3.27 -40.67 -14.15
C ALA A 789 2.35 -41.65 -13.41
N THR A 790 1.14 -41.85 -13.95
CA THR A 790 0.13 -42.75 -13.38
C THR A 790 0.61 -44.20 -13.45
N GLU A 791 1.11 -44.63 -14.61
CA GLU A 791 1.65 -45.97 -14.82
C GLU A 791 2.82 -46.29 -13.88
N GLU A 792 3.81 -45.39 -13.77
CA GLU A 792 4.95 -45.60 -12.88
C GLU A 792 4.54 -45.56 -11.39
N ALA A 793 3.59 -44.68 -11.03
CA ALA A 793 3.07 -44.64 -9.66
C ALA A 793 2.41 -45.97 -9.27
N GLU A 794 1.56 -46.53 -10.14
CA GLU A 794 0.88 -47.81 -9.92
C GLU A 794 1.88 -48.96 -9.84
N LYS A 795 2.82 -49.05 -10.78
CA LYS A 795 3.86 -50.11 -10.80
C LYS A 795 4.72 -50.11 -9.54
N ARG A 796 5.04 -48.92 -9.02
CA ARG A 796 5.97 -48.75 -7.89
C ARG A 796 5.26 -48.59 -6.54
N GLY A 797 3.92 -48.54 -6.51
CA GLY A 797 3.14 -48.31 -5.30
C GLY A 797 3.32 -46.91 -4.69
N LEU A 798 3.65 -45.91 -5.51
CA LEU A 798 3.92 -44.54 -5.08
C LEU A 798 2.62 -43.71 -5.03
N GLU A 799 2.39 -42.95 -3.95
CA GLU A 799 1.19 -42.10 -3.89
C GLU A 799 1.29 -40.94 -4.90
N LEU A 800 0.30 -40.82 -5.77
CA LEU A 800 0.23 -39.78 -6.79
C LEU A 800 -1.04 -38.93 -6.66
N ALA A 801 -0.85 -37.61 -6.60
CA ALA A 801 -1.90 -36.62 -6.82
C ALA A 801 -1.55 -35.77 -8.04
N VAL A 802 -2.51 -35.54 -8.92
CA VAL A 802 -2.32 -34.79 -10.17
C VAL A 802 -3.14 -33.52 -10.13
N VAL A 803 -2.49 -32.36 -10.16
CA VAL A 803 -3.16 -31.06 -10.33
C VAL A 803 -3.17 -30.72 -11.82
N VAL A 804 -4.35 -30.43 -12.36
CA VAL A 804 -4.56 -30.17 -13.80
C VAL A 804 -4.92 -28.69 -14.01
N PRO A 805 -3.93 -27.79 -14.06
CA PRO A 805 -4.19 -26.37 -14.29
C PRO A 805 -4.54 -26.08 -15.75
N SER A 806 -5.38 -25.05 -15.95
CA SER A 806 -5.58 -24.41 -17.24
C SER A 806 -4.60 -23.27 -17.48
N MET A 807 -4.84 -22.44 -18.52
CA MET A 807 -3.94 -21.35 -18.87
C MET A 807 -3.79 -20.39 -17.68
N THR A 808 -2.61 -20.42 -17.07
CA THR A 808 -2.43 -19.82 -15.77
C THR A 808 -2.20 -18.31 -15.91
N MET A 809 -2.96 -17.52 -15.17
CA MET A 809 -2.91 -16.05 -15.12
C MET A 809 -2.53 -15.58 -13.72
N GLY A 810 -1.99 -14.37 -13.62
CA GLY A 810 -1.67 -13.74 -12.35
C GLY A 810 -0.28 -13.10 -12.35
N PRO A 811 0.14 -12.56 -11.20
CA PRO A 811 1.41 -11.86 -11.07
C PRO A 811 2.60 -12.82 -11.21
N MET A 812 3.59 -12.44 -12.01
CA MET A 812 4.84 -13.19 -12.20
C MET A 812 5.85 -12.83 -11.12
N LEU A 813 6.42 -13.85 -10.46
CA LEU A 813 7.54 -13.67 -9.54
C LEU A 813 8.87 -13.56 -10.31
N GLN A 814 8.97 -14.30 -11.41
CA GLN A 814 10.09 -14.23 -12.33
C GLN A 814 10.02 -12.99 -13.24
N ARG A 815 11.19 -12.49 -13.65
CA ARG A 815 11.29 -11.32 -14.53
C ARG A 815 10.88 -11.61 -15.97
N ALA A 816 11.13 -12.82 -16.49
CA ALA A 816 10.85 -13.15 -17.89
C ALA A 816 9.36 -13.47 -18.13
N LEU A 817 8.84 -13.07 -19.30
CA LEU A 817 7.49 -13.46 -19.71
C LEU A 817 7.39 -14.97 -19.89
N ASN A 818 6.30 -15.54 -19.38
CA ASN A 818 5.88 -16.91 -19.66
C ASN A 818 4.86 -16.92 -20.83
N LEU A 819 4.63 -18.09 -21.44
CA LEU A 819 3.74 -18.21 -22.60
C LEU A 819 2.31 -17.71 -22.34
N SER A 820 1.76 -17.96 -21.16
CA SER A 820 0.39 -17.53 -20.80
C SER A 820 0.30 -16.00 -20.71
N SER A 821 1.29 -15.36 -20.07
CA SER A 821 1.39 -13.90 -20.04
C SER A 821 1.68 -13.31 -21.42
N THR A 822 2.53 -13.94 -22.24
CA THR A 822 2.79 -13.54 -23.63
C THR A 822 1.53 -13.60 -24.48
N HIS A 823 0.68 -14.61 -24.29
CA HIS A 823 -0.59 -14.73 -24.99
C HIS A 823 -1.50 -13.51 -24.76
N VAL A 824 -1.61 -13.04 -23.51
CA VAL A 824 -2.34 -11.79 -23.17
C VAL A 824 -1.60 -10.55 -23.71
N ALA A 825 -0.29 -10.49 -23.53
CA ALA A 825 0.53 -9.36 -23.97
C ALA A 825 0.44 -9.12 -25.49
N ASN A 826 0.37 -10.19 -26.29
CA ASN A 826 0.27 -10.08 -27.75
C ASN A 826 -1.03 -9.39 -28.22
N TYR A 827 -2.11 -9.49 -27.46
CA TYR A 827 -3.34 -8.76 -27.75
C TYR A 827 -3.23 -7.30 -27.30
N LEU A 828 -2.65 -7.04 -26.12
CA LEU A 828 -2.50 -5.69 -25.59
C LEU A 828 -1.50 -4.84 -26.39
N THR A 829 -0.44 -5.45 -26.93
CA THR A 829 0.55 -4.79 -27.78
C THR A 829 0.07 -4.57 -29.22
N GLY A 830 -1.10 -5.10 -29.59
CA GLY A 830 -1.58 -5.08 -30.97
C GLY A 830 -0.80 -6.02 -31.92
N ALA A 831 0.12 -6.83 -31.40
CA ALA A 831 0.84 -7.84 -32.19
C ALA A 831 -0.11 -8.84 -32.84
N LYS A 832 -1.25 -9.14 -32.20
CA LYS A 832 -2.39 -9.83 -32.82
C LYS A 832 -3.46 -8.83 -33.27
N LYS A 833 -3.65 -8.76 -34.59
CA LYS A 833 -4.67 -7.90 -35.26
C LYS A 833 -6.05 -8.53 -35.39
N SER A 834 -6.18 -9.78 -34.98
CA SER A 834 -7.42 -10.55 -34.99
C SER A 834 -7.32 -11.72 -34.03
N TYR A 835 -8.45 -12.40 -33.80
CA TYR A 835 -8.52 -13.51 -32.88
C TYR A 835 -9.30 -14.70 -33.44
N PRO A 836 -8.92 -15.94 -33.08
CA PRO A 836 -9.60 -17.13 -33.55
C PRO A 836 -10.95 -17.33 -32.83
N ASN A 837 -11.91 -17.93 -33.53
CA ASN A 837 -13.17 -18.40 -32.93
C ASN A 837 -12.89 -19.64 -32.07
N ALA A 838 -12.36 -19.41 -30.86
CA ALA A 838 -11.84 -20.46 -30.00
C ALA A 838 -12.10 -20.15 -28.52
N VAL A 839 -12.24 -21.22 -27.72
CA VAL A 839 -12.42 -21.17 -26.27
C VAL A 839 -11.12 -21.55 -25.58
N ALA A 840 -10.87 -20.95 -24.41
CA ALA A 840 -9.79 -21.39 -23.53
C ALA A 840 -10.20 -21.31 -22.05
N ALA A 841 -9.61 -22.18 -21.24
CA ALA A 841 -9.72 -22.19 -19.79
C ALA A 841 -8.59 -21.36 -19.14
N TYR A 842 -8.89 -20.70 -18.03
CA TYR A 842 -7.95 -19.89 -17.24
C TYR A 842 -8.05 -20.19 -15.76
N VAL A 843 -6.96 -19.97 -15.02
CA VAL A 843 -6.90 -20.12 -13.56
C VAL A 843 -5.85 -19.18 -12.97
N ASP A 844 -6.00 -18.73 -11.73
CA ASP A 844 -4.98 -17.91 -11.07
C ASP A 844 -3.80 -18.76 -10.58
N VAL A 845 -2.57 -18.29 -10.80
CA VAL A 845 -1.34 -18.98 -10.38
C VAL A 845 -1.29 -19.24 -8.88
N ARG A 846 -1.87 -18.36 -8.07
CA ARG A 846 -1.97 -18.52 -6.62
C ARG A 846 -2.89 -19.67 -6.26
N ASP A 847 -3.98 -19.85 -7.00
CA ASP A 847 -4.94 -20.93 -6.76
C ASP A 847 -4.31 -22.27 -7.15
N VAL A 848 -3.55 -22.30 -8.25
CA VAL A 848 -2.78 -23.49 -8.66
C VAL A 848 -1.79 -23.88 -7.56
N ALA A 849 -1.04 -22.93 -7.00
CA ALA A 849 -0.10 -23.21 -5.91
C ALA A 849 -0.80 -23.73 -4.64
N ARG A 850 -1.92 -23.11 -4.24
CA ARG A 850 -2.74 -23.60 -3.11
C ARG A 850 -3.27 -25.00 -3.38
N ALA A 851 -3.72 -25.31 -4.58
CA ALA A 851 -4.19 -26.64 -4.97
C ALA A 851 -3.09 -27.70 -4.77
N HIS A 852 -1.84 -27.41 -5.17
CA HIS A 852 -0.72 -28.32 -4.96
C HIS A 852 -0.49 -28.64 -3.49
N ALA A 853 -0.50 -27.61 -2.62
CA ALA A 853 -0.33 -27.82 -1.19
C ALA A 853 -1.51 -28.61 -0.57
N LEU A 854 -2.75 -28.31 -0.96
CA LEU A 854 -3.94 -28.99 -0.44
C LEU A 854 -3.95 -30.48 -0.79
N VAL A 855 -3.66 -30.85 -2.05
CA VAL A 855 -3.62 -32.27 -2.45
C VAL A 855 -2.43 -33.01 -1.87
N TYR A 856 -1.36 -32.30 -1.48
CA TYR A 856 -0.24 -32.90 -0.76
C TYR A 856 -0.60 -33.23 0.69
N GLU A 857 -1.20 -32.28 1.40
CA GLU A 857 -1.50 -32.37 2.83
C GLU A 857 -2.63 -33.34 3.17
N ARG A 858 -3.60 -33.48 2.27
CA ARG A 858 -4.78 -34.34 2.48
C ARG A 858 -4.45 -35.80 2.27
N HIS A 859 -4.42 -36.60 3.34
CA HIS A 859 -4.07 -38.02 3.27
C HIS A 859 -4.91 -38.81 2.25
N ASP A 860 -6.19 -38.47 2.10
CA ASP A 860 -7.14 -39.11 1.19
C ASP A 860 -7.06 -38.60 -0.26
N ALA A 861 -6.29 -37.53 -0.52
CA ALA A 861 -6.17 -36.98 -1.85
C ALA A 861 -5.34 -37.89 -2.76
N ARG A 862 -5.95 -38.33 -3.87
CA ARG A 862 -5.37 -39.25 -4.86
C ARG A 862 -5.97 -39.05 -6.24
N GLY A 863 -5.17 -39.30 -7.27
CA GLY A 863 -5.59 -39.13 -8.66
C GLY A 863 -5.70 -37.65 -9.06
N ARG A 864 -6.58 -37.37 -10.02
CA ARG A 864 -6.63 -36.07 -10.72
C ARG A 864 -7.51 -35.06 -10.00
N TYR A 865 -7.15 -33.78 -10.17
CA TYR A 865 -7.84 -32.60 -9.63
C TYR A 865 -7.82 -31.48 -10.68
N LEU A 866 -8.98 -31.15 -11.24
CA LEU A 866 -9.11 -30.04 -12.20
C LEU A 866 -8.97 -28.70 -11.49
N CYS A 867 -8.05 -27.86 -11.98
CA CYS A 867 -7.79 -26.54 -11.43
C CYS A 867 -8.10 -25.48 -12.51
N ILE A 868 -9.39 -25.23 -12.74
CA ILE A 868 -9.89 -24.34 -13.80
C ILE A 868 -10.74 -23.20 -13.20
N GLY A 869 -10.27 -21.96 -13.20
CA GLY A 869 -11.05 -20.84 -12.65
C GLY A 869 -12.23 -20.39 -13.52
N ALA A 870 -12.04 -20.34 -14.84
CA ALA A 870 -13.07 -19.91 -15.80
C ALA A 870 -12.78 -20.43 -17.21
N VAL A 871 -13.83 -20.58 -18.02
CA VAL A 871 -13.73 -20.96 -19.44
C VAL A 871 -14.44 -19.88 -20.26
N LEU A 872 -13.72 -19.25 -21.18
CA LEU A 872 -14.23 -18.12 -21.95
C LEU A 872 -13.93 -18.30 -23.44
N HIS A 873 -14.87 -17.84 -24.26
CA HIS A 873 -14.60 -17.58 -25.67
C HIS A 873 -13.59 -16.43 -25.81
N ARG A 874 -12.77 -16.46 -26.87
CA ARG A 874 -11.73 -15.46 -27.11
C ARG A 874 -12.26 -14.03 -27.12
N ALA A 875 -13.43 -13.80 -27.72
CA ALA A 875 -14.09 -12.50 -27.72
C ALA A 875 -14.38 -11.98 -26.30
N GLN A 876 -14.84 -12.86 -25.40
CA GLN A 876 -15.14 -12.49 -24.01
C GLN A 876 -13.87 -12.14 -23.23
N LEU A 877 -12.76 -12.86 -23.46
CA LEU A 877 -11.46 -12.47 -22.91
C LEU A 877 -11.05 -11.07 -23.38
N LEU A 878 -11.12 -10.81 -24.69
CA LEU A 878 -10.71 -9.53 -25.24
C LEU A 878 -11.61 -8.40 -24.77
N GLN A 879 -12.92 -8.64 -24.65
CA GLN A 879 -13.84 -7.68 -24.04
C GLN A 879 -13.43 -7.36 -22.60
N MET A 880 -13.13 -8.37 -21.78
CA MET A 880 -12.66 -8.15 -20.42
C MET A 880 -11.34 -7.36 -20.37
N LEU A 881 -10.42 -7.60 -21.31
CA LEU A 881 -9.18 -6.82 -21.43
C LEU A 881 -9.44 -5.37 -21.88
N MET A 882 -10.38 -5.14 -22.81
CA MET A 882 -10.78 -3.80 -23.23
C MET A 882 -11.44 -3.02 -22.08
N ASP A 883 -12.29 -3.69 -21.29
CA ASP A 883 -12.96 -3.09 -20.14
C ASP A 883 -11.96 -2.76 -19.01
N LEU A 884 -10.97 -3.62 -18.78
CA LEU A 884 -9.93 -3.42 -17.77
C LEU A 884 -8.86 -2.43 -18.20
N PHE A 885 -8.53 -2.42 -19.51
CA PHE A 885 -7.40 -1.68 -20.06
C PHE A 885 -7.76 -1.00 -21.39
N PRO A 886 -8.70 -0.03 -21.38
CA PRO A 886 -9.18 0.64 -22.60
C PRO A 886 -8.09 1.44 -23.33
N GLN A 887 -6.94 1.67 -22.70
CA GLN A 887 -5.78 2.32 -23.32
C GLN A 887 -5.10 1.49 -24.41
N TYR A 888 -5.28 0.17 -24.42
CA TYR A 888 -4.67 -0.67 -25.45
C TYR A 888 -5.62 -0.82 -26.62
N THR A 889 -5.11 -0.63 -27.84
CA THR A 889 -5.87 -0.91 -29.06
C THR A 889 -5.92 -2.42 -29.28
N ILE A 890 -6.95 -3.06 -28.71
CA ILE A 890 -7.17 -4.50 -28.84
C ILE A 890 -8.05 -4.77 -30.06
N ALA A 891 -7.66 -5.75 -30.88
CA ALA A 891 -8.42 -6.15 -32.05
C ALA A 891 -9.78 -6.76 -31.68
N SER A 892 -10.86 -6.26 -32.29
CA SER A 892 -12.23 -6.80 -32.16
C SER A 892 -12.62 -7.77 -33.28
N LYS A 893 -11.72 -8.01 -34.25
CA LYS A 893 -12.00 -8.82 -35.44
C LYS A 893 -11.76 -10.32 -35.19
N CYS A 894 -12.81 -11.12 -35.37
CA CYS A 894 -12.71 -12.58 -35.44
C CYS A 894 -12.18 -13.05 -36.81
N ASP A 895 -11.31 -14.06 -36.81
CA ASP A 895 -10.73 -14.66 -38.02
C ASP A 895 -11.78 -15.44 -38.85
N ASP A 896 -12.70 -16.13 -38.18
CA ASP A 896 -13.72 -16.97 -38.80
C ASP A 896 -15.02 -16.18 -39.09
N LYS A 897 -14.97 -15.28 -40.07
CA LYS A 897 -16.15 -14.49 -40.49
C LYS A 897 -17.33 -15.41 -40.86
N GLY A 898 -18.47 -15.23 -40.18
CA GLY A 898 -19.75 -15.87 -40.51
C GLY A 898 -20.00 -17.24 -39.86
N LYS A 899 -19.06 -17.79 -39.08
CA LYS A 899 -19.31 -19.02 -38.30
C LYS A 899 -19.89 -18.68 -36.92
N PRO A 900 -20.77 -19.54 -36.36
CA PRO A 900 -21.27 -19.35 -35.00
C PRO A 900 -20.12 -19.40 -33.99
N MET A 901 -20.21 -18.60 -32.91
CA MET A 901 -19.20 -18.60 -31.86
C MET A 901 -19.10 -19.98 -31.21
N VAL A 902 -17.87 -20.46 -31.02
CA VAL A 902 -17.63 -21.72 -30.32
C VAL A 902 -18.09 -21.58 -28.87
N LYS A 903 -18.99 -22.47 -28.44
CA LYS A 903 -19.57 -22.49 -27.10
C LYS A 903 -18.49 -22.89 -26.06
N PRO A 904 -18.36 -22.16 -24.94
CA PRO A 904 -17.57 -22.60 -23.79
C PRO A 904 -18.08 -23.94 -23.25
N TYR A 905 -17.17 -24.89 -22.99
CA TYR A 905 -17.51 -26.14 -22.31
C TYR A 905 -17.72 -25.90 -20.81
N GLU A 906 -18.53 -26.76 -20.20
CA GLU A 906 -18.70 -26.82 -18.76
C GLU A 906 -17.62 -27.70 -18.12
N PHE A 907 -17.33 -27.46 -16.85
CA PHE A 907 -16.33 -28.23 -16.11
C PHE A 907 -16.73 -28.33 -14.64
N SER A 908 -16.22 -29.36 -13.97
CA SER A 908 -16.33 -29.53 -12.52
C SER A 908 -14.97 -29.36 -11.86
N ASN A 909 -14.91 -28.52 -10.83
CA ASN A 909 -13.79 -28.48 -9.87
C ASN A 909 -14.23 -28.98 -8.49
N GLN A 910 -15.29 -29.77 -8.42
CA GLN A 910 -15.91 -30.12 -7.14
C GLN A 910 -14.88 -30.75 -6.20
N ARG A 911 -14.01 -31.63 -6.72
CA ARG A 911 -12.96 -32.27 -5.92
C ARG A 911 -12.00 -31.29 -5.26
N LEU A 912 -11.61 -30.18 -5.90
CA LEU A 912 -10.78 -29.16 -5.26
C LEU A 912 -11.57 -28.27 -4.30
N LYS A 913 -12.84 -27.97 -4.61
CA LYS A 913 -13.72 -27.24 -3.70
C LYS A 913 -13.98 -28.03 -2.41
N ASP A 914 -14.11 -29.35 -2.51
CA ASP A 914 -14.26 -30.25 -1.36
C ASP A 914 -13.00 -30.26 -0.47
N LEU A 915 -11.83 -29.94 -1.03
CA LEU A 915 -10.60 -29.71 -0.26
C LEU A 915 -10.49 -28.29 0.33
N GLY A 916 -11.52 -27.44 0.14
CA GLY A 916 -11.58 -26.07 0.63
C GLY A 916 -10.91 -25.03 -0.27
N LEU A 917 -10.65 -25.34 -1.54
CA LEU A 917 -10.07 -24.36 -2.48
C LEU A 917 -11.12 -23.40 -3.03
N GLU A 918 -10.95 -22.11 -2.72
CA GLU A 918 -11.67 -21.02 -3.38
C GLU A 918 -10.84 -20.44 -4.55
N PHE A 919 -11.51 -20.22 -5.69
CA PHE A 919 -10.89 -19.70 -6.89
C PHE A 919 -10.98 -18.17 -6.97
N THR A 920 -9.86 -17.54 -7.30
CA THR A 920 -9.74 -16.11 -7.56
C THR A 920 -10.51 -15.76 -8.84
N PRO A 921 -11.32 -14.70 -8.86
CA PRO A 921 -12.01 -14.26 -10.07
C PRO A 921 -11.04 -13.91 -11.21
N LEU A 922 -11.28 -14.45 -12.42
CA LEU A 922 -10.39 -14.25 -13.57
C LEU A 922 -10.12 -12.78 -13.89
N ARG A 923 -11.12 -11.90 -13.73
CA ARG A 923 -10.96 -10.45 -13.93
C ARG A 923 -9.84 -9.87 -13.05
N LYS A 924 -9.74 -10.32 -11.80
CA LYS A 924 -8.67 -9.93 -10.87
C LYS A 924 -7.33 -10.54 -11.30
N SER A 925 -7.30 -11.81 -11.71
CA SER A 925 -6.09 -12.48 -12.19
C SER A 925 -5.48 -11.79 -13.43
N LEU A 926 -6.33 -11.41 -14.39
CA LEU A 926 -5.92 -10.67 -15.58
C LEU A 926 -5.41 -9.27 -15.22
N TYR A 927 -6.09 -8.58 -14.31
CA TYR A 927 -5.65 -7.28 -13.84
C TYR A 927 -4.25 -7.38 -13.20
N ASP A 928 -4.07 -8.26 -12.22
CA ASP A 928 -2.79 -8.45 -11.53
C ASP A 928 -1.68 -8.86 -12.51
N ALA A 929 -1.98 -9.69 -13.51
CA ALA A 929 -1.03 -10.10 -14.54
C ALA A 929 -0.57 -8.94 -15.42
N VAL A 930 -1.51 -8.12 -15.92
CA VAL A 930 -1.19 -6.98 -16.80
C VAL A 930 -0.45 -5.90 -16.03
N MET A 931 -0.86 -5.59 -14.80
CA MET A 931 -0.13 -4.67 -13.93
C MET A 931 1.29 -5.16 -13.66
N CYS A 932 1.46 -6.47 -13.44
CA CYS A 932 2.78 -7.09 -13.29
C CYS A 932 3.63 -6.96 -14.58
N MET A 933 3.04 -7.21 -15.75
CA MET A 933 3.74 -7.05 -17.04
C MET A 933 4.17 -5.61 -17.30
N GLN A 934 3.33 -4.63 -16.97
CA GLN A 934 3.67 -3.20 -17.05
C GLN A 934 4.84 -2.85 -16.11
N ARG A 935 4.78 -3.30 -14.84
CA ARG A 935 5.85 -3.09 -13.85
C ARG A 935 7.19 -3.71 -14.25
N ASN A 936 7.14 -4.83 -14.97
CA ASN A 936 8.33 -5.52 -15.45
C ASN A 936 8.81 -5.01 -16.83
N GLY A 937 8.17 -3.98 -17.39
CA GLY A 937 8.53 -3.36 -18.67
C GLY A 937 8.15 -4.17 -19.92
N HIS A 938 7.31 -5.19 -19.77
CA HIS A 938 6.88 -6.07 -20.87
C HIS A 938 5.72 -5.51 -21.69
N LEU A 939 4.94 -4.62 -21.09
CA LEU A 939 3.88 -3.90 -21.76
C LEU A 939 4.17 -2.40 -21.66
N PRO A 940 4.01 -1.64 -22.75
CA PRO A 940 4.10 -0.20 -22.67
C PRO A 940 3.00 0.28 -21.72
N VAL A 941 3.36 1.17 -20.81
CA VAL A 941 2.36 1.94 -20.06
C VAL A 941 1.80 2.93 -21.07
N VAL A 942 0.77 2.51 -21.81
CA VAL A 942 0.10 3.38 -22.78
C VAL A 942 -0.66 4.39 -21.97
N LEU A 943 -0.03 5.55 -21.84
CA LEU A 943 -0.63 6.62 -21.13
C LEU A 943 -1.79 7.16 -21.96
N PRO A 944 -2.90 7.42 -21.29
CA PRO A 944 -4.06 8.06 -21.83
C PRO A 944 -4.03 9.05 -22.97
#